data_AF-A0A2U2BCP6-F1
#
_entry.id   AF-A0A2U2BCP6-F1
#
_cell.length_a   1.000
_cell.length_b   1.000
_cell.length_c   1.000
_cell.angle_alpha   90.00
_cell.angle_beta   90.00
_cell.angle_gamma   90.00
#
_symmetry.space_group_name_H-M   'P 1'
#
loop_
_entity.id
_entity.type
_entity.pdbx_description
1 polymer ?
#
loop_
_entity_poly.entity_id
_entity_poly.type
_entity_poly.pdbx_seq_one_letter_code
_entity_poly.pdbx_strand_id
1 'polypeptide(L)'
;MKKIRLTLFLLVAVVFCSFAQNSISIAGLGDIPYIKNENKFTLDLKSYGKFDFTGTIQPLSLSTEASIEQLTNFPGYNMMSKLGLDSIMLEASMEGLQVKSKVDTKRNLRPLFDALRISAPTMEVVTKIGKGTFELEGELAFPDPIELVHIDNPGTVFKFSSIALGTAAEAGSLDLQVTTGLMIKPSDVDPELETYFTFGYNLITQELKGAGSYMTEWIDPFGINTFVKDNSIILNGGALEIGYIPGSPTPTKIGIAINDAILFDNQFTAYISVAPADKQIGLYATRVDKMTANDMAKILREGFGLKVPNIFPECYSLTNSVIQFSPTKLEVGEYDMEKGFELSGDAEVCDLLTGGFQYHFDMEDQFVLHADFDVDAKKFLMNEAHKVGFLASAVEKVFEDAEIKRLYIDMSGSLQSMEMGGETHVEMRVMDQNYNFKFEATLDPEAIAHGVFNKLRDKFPGVFNAVGEISKRVKSVAGPAVSASIHIAQKGFNELGNFAGHVAEFSSHARHGTILSDHPDCFSSCVPNRANDLREPIFHASNRAVLEFYSQVNPAIIKLIGTSPAESSILRANAIKEDWYRLINDLEYKWDAIFYDDLYKGFDKDPGDVTRYGNEYRRLVNEKYQQHVDLRNELWKRLMTNGSSPVQIYNRWKPDQALHHENPNIASGNIQQEWISARWEIEPVIGSPEYIKIKNANKGTYLHIENGKVEAGEIAPGWHSAQWKMESVPGTEFVRLRNRWKGTLLNIETGALICSEMGDGAFSAMWDIKPVNMLNKAWNLNGDRTWKPGETVLQSTNGVYSMIFQTDGNLVLYRNGNEVKWTSNTANKEATGLRFQQDGNLLVFNDEGVLWAANCHGKGGEALSLENSGEVVIHAPGSKVIWSTVGERAWSNISTKTWMPGETVLRSKNGQYRLDFQKDGNMVIIQNGNGIWYSGSHWRGAMELRFQKDGNFFIRTSPDHAEWSANSHGQGGETLFLQDDGNLVIHAPGARAIWASDSQGTAVAYNTLVRLKNRHKNGYIHIENGPVRSSNIGLGAHSCQWIIEPSGEGNYVRIKNRWKGTYLNTENDGLQCTAIDPGWDSAKWELYEVDGKYVKIRNKWKSDRYIHHEWEILECQTIEQGWFSAQWELEYVE
;
A
#
# COMPACT_ATOMS: atom_id res chain seq x y z
N MET A 1 62.63 -2.08 46.47
CA MET A 1 63.54 -1.38 47.40
C MET A 1 64.62 -2.34 47.88
N LYS A 2 65.91 -1.93 47.76
CA LYS A 2 67.14 -2.26 48.53
C LYS A 2 67.39 -3.73 48.93
N LYS A 3 68.36 -4.45 48.34
CA LYS A 3 69.85 -4.48 48.56
C LYS A 3 70.32 -4.88 49.97
N ILE A 4 71.35 -5.76 50.00
CA ILE A 4 72.59 -5.83 50.86
C ILE A 4 72.80 -7.27 51.40
N ARG A 5 73.69 -8.08 50.79
CA ARG A 5 75.14 -8.35 51.02
C ARG A 5 75.47 -9.21 52.26
N LEU A 6 76.27 -10.28 52.10
CA LEU A 6 77.61 -10.36 52.73
C LEU A 6 78.55 -11.43 52.12
N THR A 7 79.73 -10.91 51.77
CA THR A 7 81.08 -11.37 51.44
C THR A 7 81.61 -12.71 52.01
N LEU A 8 82.40 -13.47 51.22
CA LEU A 8 83.68 -14.04 51.67
C LEU A 8 84.62 -14.40 50.48
N PHE A 9 85.89 -14.00 50.60
CA PHE A 9 87.08 -14.27 49.78
C PHE A 9 88.15 -14.74 50.81
N LEU A 10 89.17 -15.57 50.60
CA LEU A 10 89.88 -16.14 49.44
C LEU A 10 90.86 -17.24 49.97
N LEU A 11 91.11 -18.27 49.14
CA LEU A 11 92.30 -19.13 48.95
C LEU A 11 93.05 -19.83 50.11
N VAL A 12 93.16 -21.16 49.97
CA VAL A 12 94.44 -21.89 49.92
C VAL A 12 94.36 -22.93 48.79
N ALA A 13 95.34 -22.90 47.89
CA ALA A 13 95.47 -23.80 46.75
C ALA A 13 96.16 -25.11 47.15
N VAL A 14 95.56 -26.25 46.78
CA VAL A 14 96.20 -27.56 46.70
C VAL A 14 96.03 -28.06 45.27
N VAL A 15 97.16 -28.40 44.65
CA VAL A 15 97.26 -29.00 43.31
C VAL A 15 96.66 -30.40 43.34
N PHE A 16 95.57 -30.61 42.60
CA PHE A 16 95.21 -31.92 42.07
C PHE A 16 95.34 -31.85 40.55
N CYS A 17 96.13 -32.75 39.97
CA CYS A 17 96.13 -33.02 38.54
C CYS A 17 94.70 -33.27 38.07
N SER A 18 94.17 -32.42 37.21
CA SER A 18 93.04 -32.78 36.37
C SER A 18 93.52 -33.84 35.39
N PHE A 19 93.19 -35.11 35.63
CA PHE A 19 93.06 -36.02 34.50
C PHE A 19 92.01 -35.40 33.58
N ALA A 20 92.35 -35.15 32.33
CA ALA A 20 91.36 -34.81 31.32
C ALA A 20 90.36 -35.98 31.31
N GLN A 21 89.18 -35.76 31.89
CA GLN A 21 88.12 -36.75 31.87
C GLN A 21 87.64 -36.78 30.43
N ASN A 22 88.00 -37.84 29.71
CA ASN A 22 87.58 -37.97 28.33
C ASN A 22 86.04 -37.92 28.31
N SER A 23 85.49 -37.04 27.48
CA SER A 23 84.05 -36.93 27.29
C SER A 23 83.69 -37.26 25.85
N ILE A 24 82.48 -37.77 25.68
CA ILE A 24 81.82 -37.93 24.39
C ILE A 24 80.53 -37.11 24.42
N SER A 25 80.21 -36.45 23.32
CA SER A 25 78.94 -35.73 23.20
C SER A 25 77.88 -36.68 22.70
N ILE A 26 76.82 -36.88 23.48
CA ILE A 26 75.66 -37.70 23.11
C ILE A 26 74.47 -36.76 22.94
N ALA A 27 73.80 -36.84 21.78
CA ALA A 27 72.61 -36.03 21.51
C ALA A 27 71.55 -36.23 22.61
N GLY A 28 70.93 -35.14 23.07
CA GLY A 28 69.95 -35.17 24.17
C GLY A 28 70.55 -35.21 25.58
N LEU A 29 71.79 -35.65 25.78
CA LEU A 29 72.44 -35.75 27.09
C LEU A 29 73.66 -34.83 27.27
N GLY A 30 74.15 -34.25 26.17
CA GLY A 30 75.33 -33.39 26.13
C GLY A 30 76.62 -34.16 26.37
N ASP A 31 77.64 -33.50 26.90
CA ASP A 31 78.92 -34.14 27.16
C ASP A 31 78.79 -35.12 28.34
N ILE A 32 79.14 -36.38 28.07
CA ILE A 32 79.14 -37.50 29.00
C ILE A 32 80.58 -37.92 29.26
N PRO A 33 81.05 -37.90 30.52
CA PRO A 33 82.37 -38.40 30.85
C PRO A 33 82.41 -39.93 30.76
N TYR A 34 83.55 -40.45 30.29
CA TYR A 34 83.79 -41.89 30.23
C TYR A 34 85.18 -42.28 30.75
N ILE A 35 85.27 -43.53 31.20
CA ILE A 35 86.53 -44.19 31.55
C ILE A 35 86.71 -45.37 30.60
N LYS A 36 87.84 -45.43 29.88
CA LYS A 36 88.16 -46.57 29.01
C LYS A 36 88.99 -47.59 29.79
N ASN A 37 88.48 -48.81 29.90
CA ASN A 37 89.17 -49.96 30.48
C ASN A 37 89.18 -51.09 29.45
N GLU A 38 90.34 -51.36 28.84
CA GLU A 38 90.51 -52.34 27.76
C GLU A 38 89.53 -52.11 26.59
N ASN A 39 88.61 -53.05 26.37
CA ASN A 39 87.57 -53.03 25.33
C ASN A 39 86.23 -52.46 25.84
N LYS A 40 86.17 -51.94 27.08
CA LYS A 40 84.98 -51.35 27.69
C LYS A 40 85.11 -49.85 27.92
N PHE A 41 83.99 -49.15 27.84
CA PHE A 41 83.83 -47.73 28.10
C PHE A 41 82.78 -47.56 29.21
N THR A 42 83.21 -47.25 30.42
CA THR A 42 82.31 -46.92 31.53
C THR A 42 81.82 -45.49 31.35
N LEU A 43 80.56 -45.30 30.93
CA LEU A 43 79.93 -43.99 30.78
C LEU A 43 79.18 -43.64 32.06
N ASP A 44 79.38 -42.41 32.56
CA ASP A 44 78.58 -41.85 33.66
C ASP A 44 77.45 -41.00 33.08
N LEU A 45 76.28 -41.61 32.90
CA LEU A 45 75.10 -41.00 32.29
C LEU A 45 74.38 -40.04 33.25
N LYS A 46 75.13 -39.36 34.13
CA LYS A 46 74.67 -38.36 35.09
C LYS A 46 73.61 -38.96 36.03
N SER A 47 72.40 -38.40 36.04
CA SER A 47 71.30 -38.84 36.90
C SER A 47 70.81 -40.26 36.63
N TYR A 48 71.20 -40.87 35.50
CA TYR A 48 70.73 -42.19 35.08
C TYR A 48 71.64 -43.34 35.52
N GLY A 49 72.84 -43.06 36.03
CA GLY A 49 73.77 -44.06 36.55
C GLY A 49 74.94 -44.37 35.63
N LYS A 50 75.77 -45.35 36.02
CA LYS A 50 77.00 -45.75 35.33
C LYS A 50 76.84 -47.10 34.65
N PHE A 51 77.28 -47.19 33.39
CA PHE A 51 77.14 -48.39 32.58
C PHE A 51 78.44 -48.68 31.80
N ASP A 52 78.77 -49.96 31.67
CA ASP A 52 79.96 -50.42 30.95
C ASP A 52 79.60 -50.81 29.52
N PHE A 53 79.93 -49.94 28.56
CA PHE A 53 79.67 -50.15 27.14
C PHE A 53 80.83 -50.84 26.42
N THR A 54 80.53 -51.47 25.28
CA THR A 54 81.51 -51.98 24.32
C THR A 54 81.25 -51.34 22.95
N GLY A 55 82.28 -51.21 22.10
CA GLY A 55 82.13 -50.63 20.75
C GLY A 55 83.19 -49.59 20.41
N THR A 56 82.82 -48.57 19.62
CA THR A 56 83.71 -47.51 19.13
C THR A 56 83.23 -46.13 19.55
N ILE A 57 84.15 -45.22 19.83
CA ILE A 57 83.85 -43.80 20.10
C ILE A 57 84.04 -42.90 18.86
N GLN A 58 84.65 -43.43 17.79
CA GLN A 58 84.85 -42.76 16.50
C GLN A 58 84.75 -43.78 15.35
N PRO A 59 83.60 -43.88 14.65
CA PRO A 59 82.34 -43.20 14.95
C PRO A 59 81.74 -43.67 16.28
N LEU A 60 80.93 -42.81 16.92
CA LEU A 60 80.29 -43.12 18.20
C LEU A 60 79.20 -44.19 17.99
N SER A 61 79.48 -45.40 18.47
CA SER A 61 78.58 -46.55 18.45
C SER A 61 78.99 -47.47 19.62
N LEU A 62 78.27 -47.32 20.72
CA LEU A 62 78.52 -48.04 21.97
C LEU A 62 77.26 -48.80 22.37
N SER A 63 77.40 -50.05 22.81
CA SER A 63 76.28 -50.87 23.27
C SER A 63 76.60 -51.66 24.54
N THR A 64 75.60 -51.92 25.37
CA THR A 64 75.69 -52.80 26.55
C THR A 64 74.36 -53.45 26.89
N GLU A 65 74.41 -54.64 27.49
CA GLU A 65 73.23 -55.28 28.07
C GLU A 65 72.90 -54.64 29.42
N ALA A 66 71.61 -54.47 29.71
CA ALA A 66 71.13 -53.97 30.99
C ALA A 66 69.98 -54.85 31.54
N SER A 67 69.74 -54.79 32.84
CA SER A 67 68.52 -55.33 33.45
C SER A 67 67.48 -54.22 33.67
N ILE A 68 66.20 -54.60 33.80
CA ILE A 68 65.13 -53.63 34.03
C ILE A 68 65.34 -52.84 35.32
N GLU A 69 65.88 -53.46 36.37
CA GLU A 69 66.16 -52.82 37.66
C GLU A 69 67.21 -51.71 37.54
N GLN A 70 68.17 -51.85 36.61
CA GLN A 70 69.20 -50.84 36.35
C GLN A 70 68.62 -49.58 35.67
N LEU A 71 67.43 -49.65 35.09
CA LEU A 71 66.76 -48.53 34.43
C LEU A 71 65.84 -47.71 35.37
N THR A 72 65.83 -47.98 36.68
CA THR A 72 64.91 -47.32 37.65
C THR A 72 64.94 -45.79 37.60
N ASN A 73 66.09 -45.18 37.30
CA ASN A 73 66.26 -43.73 37.22
C ASN A 73 66.01 -43.15 35.82
N PHE A 74 65.77 -43.99 34.81
CA PHE A 74 65.53 -43.54 33.45
C PHE A 74 64.11 -42.96 33.31
N PRO A 75 63.92 -41.91 32.50
CA PRO A 75 62.58 -41.44 32.16
C PRO A 75 61.81 -42.59 31.48
N GLY A 76 60.52 -42.75 31.81
CA GLY A 76 59.68 -43.83 31.29
C GLY A 76 59.86 -45.21 31.96
N TYR A 77 60.62 -45.32 33.07
CA TYR A 77 60.78 -46.59 33.80
C TYR A 77 59.46 -47.27 34.16
N ASN A 78 58.44 -46.52 34.59
CA ASN A 78 57.12 -47.09 34.91
C ASN A 78 56.48 -47.81 33.71
N MET A 79 56.65 -47.27 32.49
CA MET A 79 56.21 -47.90 31.25
C MET A 79 57.06 -49.13 30.92
N MET A 80 58.39 -48.96 30.89
CA MET A 80 59.33 -50.04 30.55
C MET A 80 59.21 -51.26 31.49
N SER A 81 59.06 -51.02 32.80
CA SER A 81 58.89 -52.09 33.79
C SER A 81 57.57 -52.84 33.66
N LYS A 82 56.56 -52.25 33.00
CA LYS A 82 55.25 -52.85 32.76
C LYS A 82 55.08 -53.38 31.34
N LEU A 83 55.95 -53.02 30.39
CA LEU A 83 55.92 -53.58 29.04
C LEU A 83 56.32 -55.06 28.99
N GLY A 84 57.19 -55.50 29.90
CA GLY A 84 57.73 -56.87 29.87
C GLY A 84 58.89 -57.00 28.89
N LEU A 85 59.82 -56.04 28.95
CA LEU A 85 61.06 -56.03 28.18
C LEU A 85 61.91 -57.29 28.44
N ASP A 86 62.50 -57.82 27.37
CA ASP A 86 63.44 -58.93 27.31
C ASP A 86 64.65 -58.52 26.45
N SER A 87 65.85 -59.05 26.76
CA SER A 87 67.09 -58.74 26.04
C SER A 87 67.35 -57.22 25.90
N ILE A 88 67.35 -56.48 27.01
CA ILE A 88 67.48 -55.02 27.04
C ILE A 88 68.92 -54.60 26.69
N MET A 89 69.05 -53.81 25.62
CA MET A 89 70.29 -53.24 25.13
C MET A 89 70.25 -51.71 25.26
N LEU A 90 71.23 -51.14 25.93
CA LEU A 90 71.49 -49.70 25.90
C LEU A 90 72.46 -49.40 24.76
N GLU A 91 72.10 -48.47 23.87
CA GLU A 91 72.94 -48.02 22.77
C GLU A 91 73.18 -46.51 22.86
N ALA A 92 74.44 -46.09 22.82
CA ALA A 92 74.82 -44.69 22.72
C ALA A 92 75.47 -44.43 21.35
N SER A 93 74.87 -43.53 20.57
CA SER A 93 75.33 -43.15 19.23
C SER A 93 75.29 -41.63 19.04
N MET A 94 75.64 -41.16 17.83
CA MET A 94 75.46 -39.77 17.44
C MET A 94 73.98 -39.33 17.47
N GLU A 95 73.04 -40.26 17.40
CA GLU A 95 71.59 -40.00 17.44
C GLU A 95 71.04 -39.87 18.87
N GLY A 96 71.82 -40.27 19.88
CA GLY A 96 71.45 -40.16 21.30
C GLY A 96 71.66 -41.46 22.07
N LEU A 97 71.03 -41.53 23.25
CA LEU A 97 70.97 -42.75 24.05
C LEU A 97 69.64 -43.46 23.77
N GLN A 98 69.70 -44.74 23.44
CA GLN A 98 68.55 -45.58 23.14
C GLN A 98 68.50 -46.81 24.04
N VAL A 99 67.29 -47.29 24.34
CA VAL A 99 67.03 -48.61 24.91
C VAL A 99 66.37 -49.45 23.83
N LYS A 100 67.05 -50.46 23.31
CA LYS A 100 66.48 -51.44 22.37
C LYS A 100 66.16 -52.73 23.11
N SER A 101 64.98 -53.30 22.91
CA SER A 101 64.58 -54.52 23.60
C SER A 101 63.51 -55.27 22.81
N LYS A 102 63.34 -56.55 23.09
CA LYS A 102 62.18 -57.33 22.64
C LYS A 102 61.12 -57.34 23.74
N VAL A 103 59.87 -57.16 23.37
CA VAL A 103 58.74 -57.25 24.29
C VAL A 103 58.03 -58.58 24.07
N ASP A 104 57.81 -59.33 25.15
CA ASP A 104 57.00 -60.55 25.13
C ASP A 104 55.51 -60.18 25.02
N THR A 105 54.97 -60.35 23.82
CA THR A 105 53.59 -60.03 23.45
C THR A 105 52.57 -60.89 24.21
N LYS A 106 52.98 -62.03 24.77
CA LYS A 106 52.12 -62.95 25.53
C LYS A 106 52.00 -62.59 27.02
N ARG A 107 52.66 -61.53 27.47
CA ARG A 107 52.56 -61.01 28.85
C ARG A 107 51.53 -59.87 28.94
N ASN A 108 51.99 -58.64 29.18
CA ASN A 108 51.12 -57.50 29.46
C ASN A 108 50.44 -56.95 28.19
N LEU A 109 50.95 -57.30 27.00
CA LEU A 109 50.33 -57.02 25.72
C LEU A 109 49.38 -58.14 25.25
N ARG A 110 49.25 -59.24 25.98
CA ARG A 110 48.42 -60.38 25.55
C ARG A 110 46.96 -60.00 25.26
N PRO A 111 46.25 -59.22 26.10
CA PRO A 111 44.88 -58.82 25.80
C PRO A 111 44.77 -58.03 24.49
N LEU A 112 45.73 -57.14 24.22
CA LEU A 112 45.82 -56.38 22.98
C LEU A 112 46.06 -57.29 21.77
N PHE A 113 47.03 -58.20 21.85
CA PHE A 113 47.38 -59.10 20.75
C PHE A 113 46.32 -60.18 20.51
N ASP A 114 45.68 -60.69 21.57
CA ASP A 114 44.55 -61.62 21.48
C ASP A 114 43.34 -60.91 20.84
N ALA A 115 43.03 -59.66 21.24
CA ALA A 115 41.96 -58.87 20.63
C ALA A 115 42.21 -58.59 19.14
N LEU A 116 43.47 -58.33 18.77
CA LEU A 116 43.87 -58.10 17.39
C LEU A 116 44.14 -59.40 16.60
N ARG A 117 43.97 -60.58 17.21
CA ARG A 117 44.24 -61.90 16.60
C ARG A 117 45.69 -62.06 16.09
N ILE A 118 46.65 -61.36 16.71
CA ILE A 118 48.06 -61.40 16.33
C ILE A 118 48.79 -62.52 17.08
N SER A 119 49.35 -63.47 16.34
CA SER A 119 50.15 -64.58 16.88
C SER A 119 51.66 -64.36 16.73
N ALA A 120 52.17 -63.19 17.14
CA ALA A 120 53.61 -62.92 17.20
C ALA A 120 54.13 -63.23 18.61
N PRO A 121 55.30 -63.90 18.79
CA PRO A 121 55.84 -64.19 20.12
C PRO A 121 56.60 -63.01 20.76
N THR A 122 57.13 -62.08 19.97
CA THR A 122 57.87 -60.90 20.45
C THR A 122 57.72 -59.71 19.48
N MET A 123 57.80 -58.48 20.00
CA MET A 123 57.87 -57.23 19.22
C MET A 123 59.15 -56.47 19.57
N GLU A 124 59.85 -55.89 18.60
CA GLU A 124 61.01 -55.02 18.88
C GLU A 124 60.54 -53.62 19.26
N VAL A 125 61.11 -53.07 20.33
CA VAL A 125 60.88 -51.70 20.78
C VAL A 125 62.20 -50.96 20.93
N VAL A 126 62.18 -49.69 20.54
CA VAL A 126 63.27 -48.74 20.68
C VAL A 126 62.75 -47.56 21.48
N THR A 127 63.45 -47.24 22.55
CA THR A 127 63.20 -46.06 23.36
C THR A 127 64.31 -45.06 23.15
N LYS A 128 64.00 -43.81 22.82
CA LYS A 128 64.98 -42.69 22.81
C LYS A 128 64.93 -41.96 24.15
N ILE A 129 66.11 -41.74 24.75
CA ILE A 129 66.28 -41.11 26.07
C ILE A 129 66.93 -39.73 25.90
N GLY A 130 66.21 -38.67 26.28
CA GLY A 130 66.70 -37.29 26.27
C GLY A 130 66.78 -36.68 27.67
N LYS A 131 66.97 -35.36 27.77
CA LYS A 131 67.06 -34.63 29.05
C LYS A 131 65.70 -34.56 29.76
N GLY A 132 65.33 -35.64 30.44
CA GLY A 132 64.02 -35.79 31.10
C GLY A 132 62.88 -36.15 30.16
N THR A 133 63.17 -36.47 28.90
CA THR A 133 62.20 -36.91 27.89
C THR A 133 62.40 -38.39 27.56
N PHE A 134 61.31 -39.04 27.16
CA PHE A 134 61.22 -40.46 26.81
C PHE A 134 60.27 -40.59 25.63
N GLU A 135 60.73 -41.23 24.56
CA GLU A 135 59.92 -41.57 23.38
C GLU A 135 60.08 -43.07 23.12
N LEU A 136 58.96 -43.80 23.15
CA LEU A 136 58.92 -45.22 22.82
C LEU A 136 58.44 -45.36 21.38
N GLU A 137 59.08 -46.22 20.60
CA GLU A 137 58.66 -46.63 19.27
C GLU A 137 58.78 -48.16 19.17
N GLY A 138 57.75 -48.84 18.67
CA GLY A 138 57.84 -50.26 18.33
C GLY A 138 56.85 -50.58 17.24
N GLU A 139 57.24 -51.35 16.21
CA GLU A 139 56.37 -51.61 15.07
C GLU A 139 56.39 -53.08 14.69
N LEU A 140 55.21 -53.64 14.43
CA LEU A 140 55.02 -54.91 13.73
C LEU A 140 54.24 -54.61 12.45
N ALA A 141 54.94 -54.65 11.32
CA ALA A 141 54.33 -54.59 9.99
C ALA A 141 54.04 -56.02 9.49
N PHE A 142 52.91 -56.19 8.81
CA PHE A 142 52.50 -57.46 8.23
C PHE A 142 52.60 -57.37 6.71
N PRO A 143 53.16 -58.38 6.01
CA PRO A 143 53.23 -58.40 4.55
C PRO A 143 51.85 -58.39 3.90
N ASP A 144 50.90 -59.10 4.52
CA ASP A 144 49.50 -59.14 4.14
C ASP A 144 48.64 -58.64 5.32
N PRO A 145 47.63 -57.80 5.07
CA PRO A 145 46.75 -57.31 6.12
C PRO A 145 45.98 -58.44 6.83
N ILE A 146 45.91 -58.38 8.16
CA ILE A 146 45.25 -59.39 8.99
C ILE A 146 43.78 -59.02 9.18
N GLU A 147 42.88 -59.96 8.90
CA GLU A 147 41.44 -59.80 9.12
C GLU A 147 41.07 -59.88 10.60
N LEU A 148 40.55 -58.78 11.12
CA LEU A 148 40.14 -58.63 12.51
C LEU A 148 38.69 -59.09 12.71
N VAL A 149 37.78 -58.64 11.84
CA VAL A 149 36.34 -58.89 11.90
C VAL A 149 35.78 -59.00 10.48
N HIS A 150 34.86 -59.93 10.29
CA HIS A 150 34.08 -60.11 9.07
C HIS A 150 32.62 -60.40 9.45
N ILE A 151 31.71 -59.68 8.81
CA ILE A 151 30.26 -59.75 9.01
C ILE A 151 29.61 -60.12 7.69
N ASP A 152 29.01 -61.31 7.60
CA ASP A 152 28.48 -61.87 6.33
C ASP A 152 27.37 -61.01 5.66
N ASN A 153 26.64 -60.20 6.43
CA ASN A 153 25.62 -59.29 5.90
C ASN A 153 25.65 -58.00 6.72
N PRO A 154 26.11 -56.87 6.16
CA PRO A 154 26.24 -56.57 4.72
C PRO A 154 27.61 -56.87 4.06
N GLY A 155 28.47 -57.70 4.63
CA GLY A 155 29.80 -57.99 4.07
C GLY A 155 30.91 -57.09 4.59
N THR A 156 30.73 -56.54 5.79
CA THR A 156 31.70 -55.61 6.39
C THR A 156 32.96 -56.34 6.82
N VAL A 157 34.14 -55.84 6.42
CA VAL A 157 35.45 -56.42 6.76
C VAL A 157 36.38 -55.38 7.37
N PHE A 158 37.11 -55.76 8.41
CA PHE A 158 38.16 -54.96 9.04
C PHE A 158 39.49 -55.68 8.92
N LYS A 159 40.49 -55.00 8.37
CA LYS A 159 41.85 -55.52 8.27
C LYS A 159 42.84 -54.51 8.84
N PHE A 160 43.95 -54.99 9.39
CA PHE A 160 45.06 -54.10 9.76
C PHE A 160 46.36 -54.54 9.09
N SER A 161 47.15 -53.57 8.65
CA SER A 161 48.41 -53.81 7.91
C SER A 161 49.66 -53.65 8.77
N SER A 162 49.58 -52.89 9.86
CA SER A 162 50.65 -52.74 10.84
C SER A 162 50.10 -52.34 12.20
N ILE A 163 50.86 -52.62 13.25
CA ILE A 163 50.63 -52.09 14.59
C ILE A 163 51.91 -51.41 15.08
N ALA A 164 51.81 -50.15 15.46
CA ALA A 164 52.87 -49.37 16.06
C ALA A 164 52.52 -49.00 17.50
N LEU A 165 53.46 -49.17 18.42
CA LEU A 165 53.41 -48.73 19.80
C LEU A 165 54.18 -47.43 19.95
N GLY A 166 53.59 -46.51 20.70
CA GLY A 166 54.16 -45.23 21.06
C GLY A 166 53.79 -44.82 22.49
N THR A 167 54.37 -43.71 22.93
CA THR A 167 54.01 -43.08 24.21
C THR A 167 52.90 -42.06 24.03
N ALA A 168 51.85 -42.13 24.84
CA ALA A 168 50.95 -41.00 25.04
C ALA A 168 51.74 -39.83 25.66
N ALA A 169 51.54 -38.61 25.18
CA ALA A 169 52.41 -37.43 25.35
C ALA A 169 52.76 -36.95 26.79
N GLU A 170 52.39 -37.68 27.85
CA GLU A 170 52.66 -37.32 29.24
C GLU A 170 53.73 -38.22 29.89
N ALA A 171 54.78 -37.60 30.43
CA ALA A 171 55.84 -38.30 31.16
C ALA A 171 55.26 -39.01 32.40
N GLY A 172 55.27 -40.34 32.39
CA GLY A 172 54.76 -41.18 33.49
C GLY A 172 53.41 -41.85 33.23
N SER A 173 52.78 -41.61 32.07
CA SER A 173 51.59 -42.36 31.66
C SER A 173 51.88 -43.85 31.49
N LEU A 174 50.89 -44.69 31.79
CA LEU A 174 50.88 -46.13 31.49
C LEU A 174 50.00 -46.46 30.28
N ASP A 175 49.52 -45.43 29.58
CA ASP A 175 48.79 -45.56 28.33
C ASP A 175 49.79 -45.65 27.17
N LEU A 176 49.78 -46.79 26.50
CA LEU A 176 50.43 -46.96 25.22
C LEU A 176 49.55 -46.35 24.14
N GLN A 177 50.13 -45.47 23.33
CA GLN A 177 49.50 -45.12 22.07
C GLN A 177 49.73 -46.28 21.11
N VAL A 178 48.65 -46.83 20.57
CA VAL A 178 48.70 -47.88 19.56
C VAL A 178 48.15 -47.28 18.27
N THR A 179 49.00 -47.19 17.27
CA THR A 179 48.63 -46.73 15.93
C THR A 179 48.56 -47.94 15.01
N THR A 180 47.52 -48.01 14.19
CA THR A 180 47.34 -49.08 13.22
C THR A 180 46.86 -48.51 11.89
N GLY A 181 47.41 -49.02 10.79
CA GLY A 181 46.81 -48.85 9.47
C GLY A 181 45.58 -49.77 9.41
N LEU A 182 44.38 -49.20 9.58
CA LEU A 182 43.13 -49.95 9.57
C LEU A 182 42.50 -49.78 8.19
N MET A 183 42.20 -50.89 7.51
CA MET A 183 41.38 -50.88 6.31
C MET A 183 39.98 -51.35 6.65
N ILE A 184 39.00 -50.58 6.19
CA ILE A 184 37.59 -50.86 6.41
C ILE A 184 36.97 -51.11 5.05
N LYS A 185 36.31 -52.25 4.89
CA LYS A 185 35.38 -52.49 3.80
C LYS A 185 33.96 -52.44 4.38
N PRO A 186 33.20 -51.35 4.16
CA PRO A 186 31.91 -51.15 4.84
C PRO A 186 30.83 -52.18 4.47
N SER A 187 30.77 -52.61 3.21
CA SER A 187 29.91 -53.70 2.72
C SER A 187 30.59 -54.49 1.60
N ASP A 188 30.04 -55.62 1.18
CA ASP A 188 30.62 -56.48 0.14
C ASP A 188 30.83 -55.79 -1.21
N VAL A 189 30.00 -54.78 -1.49
CA VAL A 189 30.01 -54.01 -2.74
C VAL A 189 30.91 -52.77 -2.67
N ASP A 190 31.37 -52.39 -1.47
CA ASP A 190 32.21 -51.21 -1.27
C ASP A 190 33.70 -51.50 -1.54
N PRO A 191 34.49 -50.47 -1.93
CA PRO A 191 35.95 -50.58 -1.94
C PRO A 191 36.52 -50.69 -0.52
N GLU A 192 37.77 -51.16 -0.41
CA GLU A 192 38.53 -51.06 0.83
C GLU A 192 38.94 -49.59 1.06
N LEU A 193 38.55 -49.04 2.21
CA LEU A 193 38.87 -47.68 2.62
C LEU A 193 40.10 -47.69 3.50
N GLU A 194 41.14 -46.96 3.08
CA GLU A 194 42.34 -46.78 3.87
C GLU A 194 42.09 -45.77 5.00
N THR A 195 42.36 -46.20 6.23
CA THR A 195 42.17 -45.35 7.42
C THR A 195 43.41 -45.37 8.30
N TYR A 196 43.64 -44.23 8.95
CA TYR A 196 44.66 -44.07 9.98
C TYR A 196 43.96 -44.06 11.33
N PHE A 197 44.17 -45.09 12.15
CA PHE A 197 43.47 -45.24 13.42
C PHE A 197 44.45 -45.30 14.59
N THR A 198 44.16 -44.57 15.66
CA THR A 198 45.00 -44.55 16.87
C THR A 198 44.14 -44.73 18.10
N PHE A 199 44.52 -45.67 18.96
CA PHE A 199 43.87 -45.90 20.24
C PHE A 199 44.87 -45.95 21.40
N GLY A 200 44.47 -45.46 22.57
CA GLY A 200 45.17 -45.66 23.82
C GLY A 200 44.89 -47.06 24.37
N TYR A 201 45.93 -47.74 24.84
CA TYR A 201 45.85 -48.99 25.58
C TYR A 201 46.48 -48.83 26.97
N ASN A 202 45.67 -48.92 28.01
CA ASN A 202 46.18 -48.82 29.38
C ASN A 202 46.80 -50.15 29.83
N LEU A 203 48.08 -50.15 30.18
CA LEU A 203 48.81 -51.37 30.57
C LEU A 203 48.32 -52.03 31.88
N ILE A 204 47.49 -51.35 32.68
CA ILE A 204 46.92 -51.88 33.93
C ILE A 204 45.45 -52.27 33.73
N THR A 205 44.61 -51.34 33.29
CA THR A 205 43.16 -51.57 33.17
C THR A 205 42.79 -52.32 31.90
N GLN A 206 43.70 -52.42 30.92
CA GLN A 206 43.48 -53.06 29.62
C GLN A 206 42.35 -52.42 28.79
N GLU A 207 41.98 -51.17 29.09
CA GLU A 207 41.00 -50.40 28.32
C GLU A 207 41.57 -49.92 26.98
N LEU A 208 40.74 -49.94 25.92
CA LEU A 208 41.03 -49.45 24.57
C LEU A 208 40.11 -48.26 24.24
N LYS A 209 40.67 -47.12 23.82
CA LYS A 209 39.90 -45.95 23.35
C LYS A 209 40.59 -45.31 22.16
N GLY A 210 39.92 -45.13 21.03
CA GLY A 210 40.58 -44.59 19.84
C GLY A 210 39.69 -43.81 18.89
N ALA A 211 40.36 -43.01 18.08
CA ALA A 211 39.79 -42.24 16.98
C ALA A 211 40.74 -42.35 15.79
N GLY A 212 40.20 -42.15 14.60
CA GLY A 212 40.99 -42.15 13.38
C GLY A 212 40.41 -41.24 12.32
N SER A 213 40.98 -41.33 11.12
CA SER A 213 40.46 -40.66 9.93
C SER A 213 40.54 -41.61 8.75
N TYR A 214 39.53 -41.59 7.87
CA TYR A 214 39.66 -42.23 6.56
C TYR A 214 40.23 -41.23 5.56
N MET A 215 41.08 -41.72 4.64
CA MET A 215 41.98 -40.89 3.83
C MET A 215 41.71 -40.97 2.32
N THR A 216 40.70 -41.73 1.91
CA THR A 216 40.39 -42.04 0.52
C THR A 216 39.02 -41.49 0.12
N GLU A 217 38.82 -41.25 -1.17
CA GLU A 217 37.53 -40.90 -1.74
C GLU A 217 36.66 -42.16 -1.83
N TRP A 218 35.44 -42.10 -1.29
CA TRP A 218 34.49 -43.20 -1.34
C TRP A 218 33.33 -42.84 -2.27
N ILE A 219 33.35 -43.45 -3.45
CA ILE A 219 32.38 -43.23 -4.52
C ILE A 219 31.28 -44.30 -4.44
N ASP A 220 30.03 -43.85 -4.53
CA ASP A 220 28.79 -44.63 -4.54
C ASP A 220 28.71 -45.69 -3.42
N PRO A 221 28.72 -45.24 -2.16
CA PRO A 221 28.73 -46.12 -1.00
C PRO A 221 27.53 -47.07 -0.98
N PHE A 222 27.78 -48.29 -0.52
CA PHE A 222 26.80 -49.36 -0.32
C PHE A 222 26.11 -49.86 -1.60
N GLY A 223 26.73 -49.64 -2.78
CA GLY A 223 26.20 -50.08 -4.06
C GLY A 223 24.92 -49.33 -4.48
N ILE A 224 24.72 -48.12 -3.95
CA ILE A 224 23.55 -47.29 -4.23
C ILE A 224 23.44 -46.92 -5.72
N ASN A 225 24.56 -46.94 -6.47
CA ASN A 225 24.59 -46.75 -7.92
C ASN A 225 23.80 -47.81 -8.72
N THR A 226 23.30 -48.86 -8.06
CA THR A 226 22.29 -49.74 -8.64
C THR A 226 20.96 -49.00 -8.91
N PHE A 227 20.69 -47.94 -8.15
CA PHE A 227 19.43 -47.18 -8.17
C PHE A 227 19.60 -45.70 -8.55
N VAL A 228 20.81 -45.16 -8.42
CA VAL A 228 21.17 -43.80 -8.83
C VAL A 228 22.28 -43.85 -9.88
N LYS A 229 22.48 -42.75 -10.60
CA LYS A 229 23.56 -42.61 -11.58
C LYS A 229 24.93 -42.75 -10.92
N ASP A 230 25.89 -43.34 -11.63
CA ASP A 230 27.27 -43.44 -11.15
C ASP A 230 27.87 -42.08 -10.75
N ASN A 231 28.69 -42.12 -9.71
CA ASN A 231 29.34 -40.99 -9.05
C ASN A 231 28.35 -39.96 -8.47
N SER A 232 27.11 -40.36 -8.19
CA SER A 232 26.14 -39.45 -7.58
C SER A 232 26.43 -39.21 -6.12
N ILE A 233 27.12 -40.11 -5.42
CA ILE A 233 27.46 -39.91 -4.01
C ILE A 233 28.97 -40.10 -3.85
N ILE A 234 29.64 -39.06 -3.36
CA ILE A 234 31.08 -39.04 -3.14
C ILE A 234 31.34 -38.53 -1.73
N LEU A 235 32.02 -39.33 -0.91
CA LEU A 235 32.35 -39.00 0.47
C LEU A 235 33.87 -38.79 0.58
N ASN A 236 34.27 -37.57 0.94
CA ASN A 236 35.67 -37.15 0.98
C ASN A 236 36.18 -36.86 2.38
N GLY A 237 37.04 -37.74 2.89
CA GLY A 237 37.69 -37.59 4.19
C GLY A 237 36.73 -37.45 5.39
N GLY A 238 37.22 -37.81 6.57
CA GLY A 238 36.39 -37.67 7.76
C GLY A 238 36.91 -38.40 8.98
N ALA A 239 36.36 -37.99 10.12
CA ALA A 239 36.71 -38.55 11.41
C ALA A 239 36.00 -39.89 11.61
N LEU A 240 36.77 -40.89 12.00
CA LEU A 240 36.31 -42.25 12.28
C LEU A 240 36.30 -42.46 13.80
N GLU A 241 35.20 -43.00 14.30
CA GLU A 241 35.01 -43.44 15.68
C GLU A 241 34.58 -44.91 15.69
N ILE A 242 35.17 -45.72 16.57
CA ILE A 242 34.81 -47.13 16.75
C ILE A 242 34.52 -47.38 18.22
N GLY A 243 33.30 -47.79 18.53
CA GLY A 243 32.90 -48.35 19.81
C GLY A 243 33.17 -49.84 19.85
N TYR A 244 34.09 -50.29 20.72
CA TYR A 244 34.41 -51.70 20.89
C TYR A 244 34.42 -52.08 22.37
N ILE A 245 33.67 -53.12 22.73
CA ILE A 245 33.67 -53.67 24.08
C ILE A 245 34.73 -54.77 24.16
N PRO A 246 35.73 -54.67 25.05
CA PRO A 246 36.76 -55.71 25.21
C PRO A 246 36.14 -57.09 25.47
N GLY A 247 36.49 -58.07 24.63
CA GLY A 247 35.96 -59.44 24.67
C GLY A 247 34.73 -59.69 23.79
N SER A 248 34.16 -58.66 23.15
CA SER A 248 33.12 -58.82 22.13
C SER A 248 33.73 -59.32 20.82
N PRO A 249 33.09 -60.25 20.08
CA PRO A 249 33.59 -60.70 18.78
C PRO A 249 33.50 -59.62 17.68
N THR A 250 32.68 -58.58 17.87
CA THR A 250 32.46 -57.48 16.92
C THR A 250 32.32 -56.12 17.64
N PRO A 251 32.68 -55.00 16.99
CA PRO A 251 32.37 -53.65 17.49
C PRO A 251 30.87 -53.43 17.68
N THR A 252 30.49 -52.50 18.57
CA THR A 252 29.08 -52.16 18.83
C THR A 252 28.57 -51.07 17.88
N LYS A 253 29.41 -50.07 17.58
CA LYS A 253 29.07 -48.98 16.66
C LYS A 253 30.32 -48.45 15.97
N ILE A 254 30.17 -48.01 14.74
CA ILE A 254 31.19 -47.29 14.00
C ILE A 254 30.54 -46.04 13.43
N GLY A 255 31.12 -44.88 13.74
CA GLY A 255 30.70 -43.58 13.24
C GLY A 255 31.75 -43.03 12.29
N ILE A 256 31.34 -42.54 11.13
CA ILE A 256 32.22 -41.81 10.23
C ILE A 256 31.61 -40.43 9.98
N ALA A 257 32.18 -39.40 10.57
CA ALA A 257 31.78 -38.01 10.32
C ALA A 257 32.52 -37.48 9.08
N ILE A 258 31.77 -37.22 8.02
CA ILE A 258 32.23 -36.75 6.72
C ILE A 258 32.09 -35.24 6.66
N ASN A 259 33.21 -34.56 6.42
CA ASN A 259 33.21 -33.09 6.36
C ASN A 259 32.85 -32.56 4.96
N ASP A 260 33.17 -33.32 3.91
CA ASP A 260 32.89 -32.95 2.51
C ASP A 260 32.19 -34.13 1.83
N ALA A 261 30.86 -34.15 1.91
CA ALA A 261 30.04 -35.14 1.22
C ALA A 261 29.36 -34.48 0.03
N ILE A 262 29.58 -35.00 -1.17
CA ILE A 262 28.90 -34.57 -2.40
C ILE A 262 27.80 -35.59 -2.69
N LEU A 263 26.55 -35.19 -2.52
CA LEU A 263 25.37 -36.01 -2.83
C LEU A 263 24.61 -35.34 -3.97
N PHE A 264 24.50 -36.01 -5.11
CA PHE A 264 23.87 -35.52 -6.34
C PHE A 264 24.39 -34.14 -6.76
N ASP A 265 25.71 -33.98 -6.80
CA ASP A 265 26.43 -32.72 -7.07
C ASP A 265 26.17 -31.58 -6.06
N ASN A 266 25.68 -31.90 -4.86
CA ASN A 266 25.42 -30.93 -3.79
C ASN A 266 26.28 -31.25 -2.56
N GLN A 267 26.82 -30.22 -1.90
CA GLN A 267 27.62 -30.39 -0.69
C GLN A 267 26.76 -30.54 0.56
N PHE A 268 27.12 -31.50 1.41
CA PHE A 268 26.51 -31.80 2.70
C PHE A 268 27.57 -32.09 3.76
N THR A 269 27.21 -31.91 5.03
CA THR A 269 27.91 -32.58 6.13
C THR A 269 27.26 -33.94 6.32
N ALA A 270 28.02 -35.03 6.27
CA ALA A 270 27.44 -36.36 6.42
C ALA A 270 27.99 -37.10 7.63
N TYR A 271 27.23 -38.08 8.09
CA TYR A 271 27.58 -39.00 9.14
C TYR A 271 27.12 -40.38 8.72
N ILE A 272 28.04 -41.34 8.70
CA ILE A 272 27.72 -42.73 8.49
C ILE A 272 27.72 -43.42 9.85
N SER A 273 26.68 -44.20 10.08
CA SER A 273 26.58 -45.10 11.22
C SER A 273 26.54 -46.54 10.72
N VAL A 274 27.46 -47.36 11.21
CA VAL A 274 27.43 -48.81 11.05
C VAL A 274 27.25 -49.41 12.42
N ALA A 275 26.24 -50.25 12.59
CA ALA A 275 25.98 -51.04 13.79
C ALA A 275 26.20 -52.53 13.47
N PRO A 276 27.45 -53.02 13.58
CA PRO A 276 27.82 -54.39 13.26
C PRO A 276 26.96 -55.47 13.93
N ALA A 277 26.64 -55.26 15.21
CA ALA A 277 25.89 -56.22 16.01
C ALA A 277 24.46 -56.41 15.50
N ASP A 278 23.85 -55.33 15.02
CA ASP A 278 22.46 -55.29 14.56
C ASP A 278 22.34 -55.48 13.04
N LYS A 279 23.48 -55.57 12.33
CA LYS A 279 23.58 -55.68 10.86
C LYS A 279 22.97 -54.48 10.13
N GLN A 280 23.05 -53.30 10.74
CA GLN A 280 22.46 -52.08 10.24
C GLN A 280 23.53 -51.10 9.74
N ILE A 281 23.22 -50.45 8.63
CA ILE A 281 24.02 -49.36 8.06
C ILE A 281 23.10 -48.22 7.68
N GLY A 282 23.56 -46.99 7.95
CA GLY A 282 22.91 -45.81 7.41
C GLY A 282 23.83 -44.63 7.24
N LEU A 283 23.42 -43.77 6.32
CA LEU A 283 23.99 -42.46 6.06
C LEU A 283 22.96 -41.41 6.45
N TYR A 284 23.42 -40.40 7.19
CA TYR A 284 22.67 -39.23 7.59
C TYR A 284 23.45 -38.00 7.12
N ALA A 285 22.87 -37.13 6.31
CA ALA A 285 23.54 -35.94 5.82
C ALA A 285 22.66 -34.71 6.03
N THR A 286 23.28 -33.60 6.44
CA THR A 286 22.59 -32.33 6.68
C THR A 286 23.23 -31.22 5.89
N ARG A 287 22.37 -30.29 5.48
CA ARG A 287 22.76 -29.07 4.79
C ARG A 287 22.11 -27.87 5.46
N VAL A 288 22.92 -26.84 5.72
CA VAL A 288 22.48 -25.62 6.41
C VAL A 288 22.05 -24.54 5.41
N ASP A 289 22.66 -24.52 4.22
CA ASP A 289 22.29 -23.61 3.15
C ASP A 289 21.07 -24.11 2.35
N LYS A 290 20.44 -23.18 1.64
CA LYS A 290 19.21 -23.42 0.88
C LYS A 290 19.49 -24.29 -0.35
N MET A 291 18.72 -25.36 -0.55
CA MET A 291 18.68 -26.09 -1.83
C MET A 291 17.67 -25.45 -2.78
N THR A 292 18.04 -25.28 -4.04
CA THR A 292 17.22 -24.64 -5.08
C THR A 292 16.41 -25.65 -5.89
N ALA A 293 15.52 -25.16 -6.77
CA ALA A 293 14.82 -26.00 -7.75
C ALA A 293 15.78 -26.82 -8.63
N ASN A 294 16.92 -26.25 -9.00
CA ASN A 294 17.93 -26.94 -9.79
C ASN A 294 18.59 -28.07 -9.00
N ASP A 295 18.83 -27.87 -7.71
CA ASP A 295 19.42 -28.90 -6.84
C ASP A 295 18.44 -30.08 -6.68
N MET A 296 17.15 -29.80 -6.51
CA MET A 296 16.10 -30.82 -6.51
C MET A 296 15.99 -31.55 -7.86
N ALA A 297 16.09 -30.82 -8.96
CA ALA A 297 16.08 -31.41 -10.30
C ALA A 297 17.28 -32.34 -10.51
N LYS A 298 18.47 -31.97 -10.04
CA LYS A 298 19.65 -32.83 -10.08
C LYS A 298 19.43 -34.11 -9.30
N ILE A 299 18.91 -34.04 -8.07
CA ILE A 299 18.64 -35.24 -7.25
C ILE A 299 17.65 -36.17 -7.97
N LEU A 300 16.47 -35.65 -8.31
CA LEU A 300 15.38 -36.48 -8.81
C LEU A 300 15.62 -36.94 -10.26
N ARG A 301 16.03 -36.04 -11.15
CA ARG A 301 16.14 -36.32 -12.59
C ARG A 301 17.51 -36.83 -13.00
N GLU A 302 18.58 -36.25 -12.49
CA GLU A 302 19.95 -36.64 -12.88
C GLU A 302 20.52 -37.75 -12.01
N GLY A 303 20.19 -37.73 -10.72
CA GLY A 303 20.55 -38.72 -9.72
C GLY A 303 19.78 -40.01 -9.92
N PHE A 304 18.48 -39.99 -9.66
CA PHE A 304 17.63 -41.18 -9.80
C PHE A 304 17.20 -41.48 -11.25
N GLY A 305 17.42 -40.57 -12.21
CA GLY A 305 16.97 -40.79 -13.59
C GLY A 305 15.45 -40.66 -13.77
N LEU A 306 14.74 -40.05 -12.81
CA LEU A 306 13.28 -39.98 -12.84
C LEU A 306 12.79 -38.94 -13.84
N LYS A 307 11.80 -39.32 -14.64
CA LYS A 307 10.98 -38.37 -15.40
C LYS A 307 9.96 -37.75 -14.46
N VAL A 308 10.36 -36.63 -13.86
CA VAL A 308 9.50 -35.83 -12.97
C VAL A 308 8.95 -34.62 -13.75
N PRO A 309 7.63 -34.38 -13.73
CA PRO A 309 7.01 -33.17 -14.25
C PRO A 309 7.71 -31.91 -13.74
N ASN A 310 7.62 -30.79 -14.48
CA ASN A 310 8.24 -29.54 -14.02
C ASN A 310 7.38 -28.86 -12.98
N ILE A 311 7.51 -29.32 -11.74
CA ILE A 311 6.68 -28.84 -10.61
C ILE A 311 7.34 -27.70 -9.84
N PHE A 312 8.68 -27.61 -9.81
CA PHE A 312 9.41 -26.63 -9.00
C PHE A 312 9.59 -25.29 -9.73
N PRO A 313 9.12 -24.17 -9.17
CA PRO A 313 9.39 -22.83 -9.71
C PRO A 313 10.81 -22.34 -9.36
N GLU A 314 11.32 -21.33 -10.06
CA GLU A 314 12.68 -20.80 -9.84
C GLU A 314 12.90 -20.25 -8.40
N CYS A 315 11.85 -19.75 -7.77
CA CYS A 315 11.86 -19.22 -6.40
C CYS A 315 11.80 -20.30 -5.29
N TYR A 316 11.78 -21.58 -5.65
CA TYR A 316 11.75 -22.67 -4.68
C TYR A 316 13.06 -22.72 -3.88
N SER A 317 12.92 -22.90 -2.57
CA SER A 317 14.04 -23.27 -1.72
C SER A 317 13.64 -24.30 -0.67
N LEU A 318 14.58 -25.18 -0.32
CA LEU A 318 14.46 -26.12 0.80
C LEU A 318 15.54 -25.78 1.83
N THR A 319 15.13 -25.62 3.08
CA THR A 319 16.01 -25.36 4.23
C THR A 319 16.01 -26.54 5.19
N ASN A 320 16.99 -26.59 6.09
CA ASN A 320 17.15 -27.66 7.08
C ASN A 320 17.13 -29.04 6.41
N SER A 321 17.76 -29.15 5.24
CA SER A 321 17.64 -30.32 4.41
C SER A 321 18.40 -31.49 5.03
N VAL A 322 17.71 -32.60 5.19
CA VAL A 322 18.23 -33.84 5.77
C VAL A 322 18.08 -34.95 4.73
N ILE A 323 19.17 -35.67 4.49
CA ILE A 323 19.16 -36.91 3.74
C ILE A 323 19.41 -38.07 4.69
N GLN A 324 18.58 -39.09 4.59
CA GLN A 324 18.75 -40.37 5.26
C GLN A 324 18.80 -41.47 4.20
N PHE A 325 19.75 -42.37 4.31
CA PHE A 325 19.85 -43.52 3.42
C PHE A 325 20.18 -44.78 4.23
N SER A 326 19.47 -45.88 3.97
CA SER A 326 19.76 -47.16 4.60
C SER A 326 19.52 -48.35 3.66
N PRO A 327 20.55 -49.17 3.39
CA PRO A 327 20.43 -50.40 2.59
C PRO A 327 19.91 -51.62 3.38
N THR A 328 19.99 -51.62 4.71
CA THR A 328 19.65 -52.80 5.55
C THR A 328 18.74 -52.52 6.75
N LYS A 329 18.19 -51.29 6.86
CA LYS A 329 17.46 -50.68 8.01
C LYS A 329 18.40 -49.92 8.97
N LEU A 330 17.89 -48.84 9.59
CA LEU A 330 18.67 -47.83 10.35
C LEU A 330 18.35 -47.87 11.86
N GLU A 331 19.37 -47.70 12.71
CA GLU A 331 19.23 -47.15 14.07
C GLU A 331 20.32 -46.09 14.31
N VAL A 332 20.04 -44.81 14.02
CA VAL A 332 20.43 -43.65 14.85
C VAL A 332 19.56 -42.43 14.48
N GLY A 333 18.80 -41.88 15.44
CA GLY A 333 18.39 -40.46 15.44
C GLY A 333 16.90 -40.12 15.60
N GLU A 334 16.02 -41.11 15.74
CA GLU A 334 14.54 -41.00 15.93
C GLU A 334 13.65 -40.93 14.68
N TYR A 335 13.87 -41.73 13.62
CA TYR A 335 12.79 -42.09 12.66
C TYR A 335 13.01 -43.51 12.09
N ASP A 336 11.95 -44.31 12.00
CA ASP A 336 11.94 -45.72 11.58
C ASP A 336 11.76 -45.80 10.06
N MET A 337 12.86 -45.95 9.30
CA MET A 337 12.82 -46.15 7.85
C MET A 337 13.14 -47.62 7.52
N GLU A 338 12.22 -48.33 6.86
CA GLU A 338 12.32 -49.79 6.70
C GLU A 338 13.40 -50.25 5.71
N LYS A 339 13.79 -49.44 4.70
CA LYS A 339 14.98 -49.54 3.82
C LYS A 339 14.79 -48.59 2.63
N GLY A 340 15.71 -47.66 2.37
CA GLY A 340 15.47 -46.66 1.33
C GLY A 340 16.32 -45.40 1.41
N PHE A 341 15.92 -44.40 0.64
CA PHE A 341 16.44 -43.03 0.68
C PHE A 341 15.30 -42.08 1.06
N GLU A 342 15.55 -41.16 1.97
CA GLU A 342 14.63 -40.09 2.34
C GLU A 342 15.34 -38.73 2.30
N LEU A 343 14.71 -37.76 1.65
CA LEU A 343 15.08 -36.35 1.68
C LEU A 343 13.95 -35.57 2.30
N SER A 344 14.22 -34.86 3.38
CA SER A 344 13.24 -34.01 4.06
C SER A 344 13.78 -32.62 4.37
N GLY A 345 12.89 -31.67 4.61
CA GLY A 345 13.23 -30.31 5.01
C GLY A 345 12.03 -29.37 5.01
N ASP A 346 12.30 -28.11 5.30
CA ASP A 346 11.30 -27.04 5.28
C ASP A 346 11.35 -26.34 3.92
N ALA A 347 10.29 -26.50 3.13
CA ALA A 347 10.16 -25.90 1.81
C ALA A 347 9.53 -24.50 1.89
N GLU A 348 10.12 -23.57 1.16
CA GLU A 348 9.65 -22.21 0.97
C GLU A 348 9.53 -21.93 -0.54
N VAL A 349 8.36 -21.47 -0.97
CA VAL A 349 8.09 -21.18 -2.39
C VAL A 349 7.56 -19.76 -2.55
N CYS A 350 8.37 -18.89 -3.17
CA CYS A 350 7.99 -17.52 -3.54
C CYS A 350 7.41 -16.68 -2.38
N ASP A 351 7.82 -16.90 -1.11
CA ASP A 351 7.28 -16.25 0.09
C ASP A 351 5.75 -16.42 0.28
N LEU A 352 5.18 -17.46 -0.33
CA LEU A 352 3.72 -17.72 -0.35
C LEU A 352 3.35 -19.08 0.23
N LEU A 353 4.20 -20.08 0.00
CA LEU A 353 4.01 -21.43 0.55
C LEU A 353 5.18 -21.73 1.47
N THR A 354 4.88 -22.16 2.69
CA THR A 354 5.88 -22.64 3.65
C THR A 354 5.39 -23.94 4.26
N GLY A 355 6.22 -24.97 4.30
CA GLY A 355 5.80 -26.21 4.94
C GLY A 355 6.77 -27.36 4.76
N GLY A 356 6.36 -28.53 5.24
CA GLY A 356 7.18 -29.73 5.24
C GLY A 356 7.27 -30.36 3.85
N PHE A 357 8.47 -30.74 3.45
CA PHE A 357 8.73 -31.51 2.24
C PHE A 357 9.38 -32.83 2.62
N GLN A 358 8.90 -33.91 2.02
CA GLN A 358 9.42 -35.26 2.18
C GLN A 358 9.42 -35.99 0.83
N TYR A 359 10.57 -36.49 0.43
CA TYR A 359 10.72 -37.41 -0.68
C TYR A 359 11.29 -38.72 -0.15
N HIS A 360 10.60 -39.82 -0.43
CA HIS A 360 10.96 -41.15 -0.02
C HIS A 360 11.13 -42.05 -1.25
N PHE A 361 12.20 -42.83 -1.26
CA PHE A 361 12.47 -43.87 -2.23
C PHE A 361 12.63 -45.19 -1.49
N ASP A 362 11.72 -46.11 -1.74
CA ASP A 362 11.80 -47.50 -1.30
C ASP A 362 12.51 -48.33 -2.38
N MET A 363 13.55 -49.05 -1.99
CA MET A 363 14.35 -49.89 -2.90
C MET A 363 13.58 -51.08 -3.50
N GLU A 364 12.43 -51.44 -2.94
CA GLU A 364 11.62 -52.61 -3.31
C GLU A 364 10.28 -52.25 -3.95
N ASP A 365 9.75 -51.05 -3.72
CA ASP A 365 8.38 -50.67 -4.08
C ASP A 365 8.33 -49.48 -5.07
N GLN A 366 8.54 -48.27 -4.58
CA GLN A 366 8.17 -47.04 -5.30
C GLN A 366 8.89 -45.78 -4.79
N PHE A 367 8.79 -44.73 -5.60
CA PHE A 367 9.13 -43.35 -5.27
C PHE A 367 7.89 -42.61 -4.79
N VAL A 368 7.98 -41.89 -3.69
CA VAL A 368 6.88 -41.09 -3.12
C VAL A 368 7.41 -39.70 -2.78
N LEU A 369 6.67 -38.67 -3.15
CA LEU A 369 6.92 -37.29 -2.74
C LEU A 369 5.65 -36.75 -2.10
N HIS A 370 5.79 -36.27 -0.86
CA HIS A 370 4.76 -35.57 -0.12
C HIS A 370 5.27 -34.19 0.26
N ALA A 371 4.47 -33.16 0.02
CA ALA A 371 4.76 -31.82 0.53
C ALA A 371 3.48 -31.17 1.03
N ASP A 372 3.44 -30.77 2.30
CA ASP A 372 2.30 -30.14 2.96
C ASP A 372 2.65 -28.69 3.28
N PHE A 373 1.78 -27.76 2.93
CA PHE A 373 2.06 -26.32 2.95
C PHE A 373 1.02 -25.55 3.74
N ASP A 374 1.52 -24.67 4.58
CA ASP A 374 0.78 -23.54 5.10
C ASP A 374 0.74 -22.42 4.05
N VAL A 375 -0.45 -21.86 3.87
CA VAL A 375 -0.71 -20.85 2.85
C VAL A 375 -1.55 -19.73 3.45
N ASP A 376 -1.11 -18.48 3.25
CA ASP A 376 -1.99 -17.33 3.43
C ASP A 376 -2.99 -17.31 2.27
N ALA A 377 -4.13 -18.00 2.46
CA ALA A 377 -5.19 -18.15 1.47
C ALA A 377 -5.64 -16.81 0.86
N LYS A 378 -5.64 -15.74 1.66
CA LYS A 378 -6.04 -14.42 1.21
C LYS A 378 -4.95 -13.83 0.32
N LYS A 379 -3.70 -13.75 0.76
CA LYS A 379 -2.59 -13.24 -0.08
C LYS A 379 -2.47 -14.04 -1.39
N PHE A 380 -2.63 -15.35 -1.29
CA PHE A 380 -2.51 -16.31 -2.39
C PHE A 380 -3.59 -16.17 -3.46
N LEU A 381 -4.88 -16.13 -3.07
CA LEU A 381 -5.99 -16.03 -4.01
C LEU A 381 -6.22 -14.60 -4.51
N MET A 382 -5.86 -13.58 -3.72
CA MET A 382 -6.07 -12.17 -4.10
C MET A 382 -5.16 -11.74 -5.25
N ASN A 383 -3.92 -12.24 -5.32
CA ASN A 383 -3.05 -11.98 -6.47
C ASN A 383 -3.70 -12.43 -7.79
N GLU A 384 -4.35 -13.58 -7.80
CA GLU A 384 -5.02 -14.10 -9.00
C GLU A 384 -6.38 -13.43 -9.25
N ALA A 385 -7.10 -13.06 -8.18
CA ALA A 385 -8.32 -12.25 -8.26
C ALA A 385 -8.06 -10.86 -8.88
N HIS A 386 -6.91 -10.25 -8.61
CA HIS A 386 -6.51 -8.96 -9.15
C HIS A 386 -6.16 -9.03 -10.64
N LYS A 387 -5.68 -10.17 -11.14
CA LYS A 387 -5.45 -10.40 -12.58
C LYS A 387 -6.75 -10.39 -13.40
N VAL A 388 -7.91 -10.58 -12.76
CA VAL A 388 -9.24 -10.49 -13.40
C VAL A 388 -9.74 -9.04 -13.55
N GLY A 389 -8.89 -8.04 -13.24
CA GLY A 389 -9.11 -6.63 -13.55
C GLY A 389 -10.13 -5.95 -12.62
N PHE A 390 -11.03 -5.13 -13.16
CA PHE A 390 -12.04 -4.40 -12.37
C PHE A 390 -13.03 -5.32 -11.60
N LEU A 391 -12.89 -6.64 -11.72
CA LEU A 391 -13.70 -7.65 -11.04
C LEU A 391 -13.14 -8.05 -9.67
N ALA A 392 -11.93 -7.57 -9.33
CA ALA A 392 -11.23 -7.85 -8.08
C ALA A 392 -12.14 -7.76 -6.86
N SER A 393 -13.02 -6.77 -6.78
CA SER A 393 -13.78 -6.51 -5.55
C SER A 393 -15.03 -7.40 -5.37
N ALA A 394 -15.68 -7.83 -6.47
CA ALA A 394 -16.76 -8.82 -6.42
C ALA A 394 -16.23 -10.22 -6.11
N VAL A 395 -15.03 -10.50 -6.63
CA VAL A 395 -14.28 -11.73 -6.39
C VAL A 395 -13.69 -11.74 -4.96
N GLU A 396 -13.20 -10.61 -4.47
CA GLU A 396 -12.72 -10.40 -3.10
C GLU A 396 -13.79 -10.79 -2.07
N LYS A 397 -15.05 -10.44 -2.33
CA LYS A 397 -16.17 -10.77 -1.46
C LYS A 397 -16.48 -12.27 -1.37
N VAL A 398 -16.18 -13.03 -2.43
CA VAL A 398 -16.27 -14.50 -2.41
C VAL A 398 -15.13 -15.08 -1.58
N PHE A 399 -13.97 -14.44 -1.64
CA PHE A 399 -12.76 -14.86 -0.93
C PHE A 399 -12.57 -14.23 0.46
N GLU A 400 -13.52 -13.42 0.93
CA GLU A 400 -13.41 -12.67 2.18
C GLU A 400 -13.26 -13.60 3.39
N ASP A 401 -14.03 -14.70 3.38
CA ASP A 401 -13.99 -15.77 4.38
C ASP A 401 -13.28 -17.04 3.86
N ALA A 402 -12.52 -16.92 2.77
CA ALA A 402 -11.82 -18.06 2.20
C ALA A 402 -10.67 -18.51 3.10
N GLU A 403 -10.68 -19.79 3.46
CA GLU A 403 -9.68 -20.41 4.32
C GLU A 403 -9.20 -21.68 3.63
N ILE A 404 -7.89 -21.76 3.34
CA ILE A 404 -7.28 -23.02 2.93
C ILE A 404 -6.99 -23.79 4.22
N LYS A 405 -7.67 -24.92 4.40
CA LYS A 405 -7.49 -25.81 5.55
C LYS A 405 -6.29 -26.72 5.38
N ARG A 406 -6.03 -27.12 4.14
CA ARG A 406 -4.90 -27.99 3.80
C ARG A 406 -4.53 -27.80 2.35
N LEU A 407 -3.24 -27.69 2.07
CA LEU A 407 -2.69 -27.71 0.72
C LEU A 407 -1.50 -28.66 0.73
N TYR A 408 -1.60 -29.75 -0.03
CA TYR A 408 -0.52 -30.71 -0.12
C TYR A 408 -0.38 -31.27 -1.53
N ILE A 409 0.79 -31.83 -1.80
CA ILE A 409 1.13 -32.45 -3.08
C ILE A 409 1.54 -33.88 -2.78
N ASP A 410 0.91 -34.81 -3.50
CA ASP A 410 1.25 -36.22 -3.47
C ASP A 410 1.68 -36.64 -4.87
N MET A 411 2.89 -37.18 -4.98
CA MET A 411 3.37 -37.81 -6.20
C MET A 411 3.90 -39.21 -5.90
N SER A 412 3.68 -40.10 -6.85
CA SER A 412 4.22 -41.46 -6.79
C SER A 412 4.75 -41.90 -8.15
N GLY A 413 5.69 -42.83 -8.14
CA GLY A 413 6.26 -43.43 -9.33
C GLY A 413 6.83 -44.81 -9.04
N SER A 414 6.95 -45.66 -10.05
CA SER A 414 7.48 -47.02 -9.87
C SER A 414 8.90 -47.14 -10.42
N LEU A 415 9.68 -48.08 -9.88
CA LEU A 415 10.98 -48.49 -10.40
C LEU A 415 10.92 -49.00 -11.86
N GLN A 416 9.75 -49.45 -12.33
CA GLN A 416 9.56 -49.93 -13.70
C GLN A 416 9.36 -48.79 -14.70
N SER A 417 8.54 -47.80 -14.34
CA SER A 417 8.20 -46.68 -15.23
C SER A 417 9.26 -45.58 -15.21
N MET A 418 9.98 -45.43 -14.09
CA MET A 418 10.88 -44.29 -13.83
C MET A 418 10.20 -42.94 -14.11
N GLU A 419 8.88 -42.91 -13.96
CA GLU A 419 7.99 -41.78 -14.24
C GLU A 419 7.20 -41.50 -12.97
N MET A 420 7.26 -40.26 -12.51
CA MET A 420 6.46 -39.79 -11.38
C MET A 420 5.28 -38.97 -11.88
N GLY A 421 4.11 -39.25 -11.33
CA GLY A 421 2.90 -38.46 -11.53
C GLY A 421 2.24 -38.20 -10.20
N GLY A 422 1.39 -37.19 -10.14
CA GLY A 422 0.71 -36.86 -8.90
C GLY A 422 -0.24 -35.70 -9.03
N GLU A 423 -0.78 -35.32 -7.89
CA GLU A 423 -1.81 -34.30 -7.79
C GLU A 423 -1.46 -33.26 -6.73
N THR A 424 -1.82 -32.00 -6.98
CA THR A 424 -1.91 -30.97 -5.95
C THR A 424 -3.32 -30.99 -5.38
N HIS A 425 -3.43 -31.13 -4.07
CA HIS A 425 -4.68 -31.22 -3.32
C HIS A 425 -4.90 -29.92 -2.53
N VAL A 426 -6.11 -29.37 -2.63
CA VAL A 426 -6.51 -28.17 -1.88
C VAL A 426 -7.84 -28.41 -1.21
N GLU A 427 -7.83 -28.37 0.12
CA GLU A 427 -9.02 -28.37 0.96
C GLU A 427 -9.25 -26.96 1.48
N MET A 428 -10.40 -26.37 1.15
CA MET A 428 -10.69 -25.00 1.55
C MET A 428 -12.15 -24.79 1.94
N ARG A 429 -12.39 -23.80 2.80
CA ARG A 429 -13.73 -23.28 3.07
C ARG A 429 -13.93 -21.98 2.31
N VAL A 430 -15.06 -21.84 1.63
CA VAL A 430 -15.50 -20.60 0.97
C VAL A 430 -17.00 -20.46 1.20
N MET A 431 -17.46 -19.29 1.68
CA MET A 431 -18.87 -19.03 1.98
C MET A 431 -19.52 -20.13 2.84
N ASP A 432 -18.87 -20.50 3.95
CA ASP A 432 -19.30 -21.57 4.88
C ASP A 432 -19.42 -22.98 4.30
N GLN A 433 -18.92 -23.22 3.08
CA GLN A 433 -18.91 -24.54 2.45
C GLN A 433 -17.49 -25.05 2.24
N ASN A 434 -17.26 -26.34 2.47
CA ASN A 434 -15.97 -26.98 2.23
C ASN A 434 -15.88 -27.48 0.79
N TYR A 435 -14.74 -27.24 0.16
CA TYR A 435 -14.42 -27.65 -1.19
C TYR A 435 -13.07 -28.36 -1.22
N ASN A 436 -13.02 -29.46 -1.95
CA ASN A 436 -11.79 -30.22 -2.19
C ASN A 436 -11.51 -30.19 -3.69
N PHE A 437 -10.34 -29.67 -4.04
CA PHE A 437 -9.87 -29.58 -5.40
C PHE A 437 -8.61 -30.41 -5.60
N LYS A 438 -8.47 -30.95 -6.81
CA LYS A 438 -7.31 -31.69 -7.27
C LYS A 438 -6.88 -31.15 -8.62
N PHE A 439 -5.58 -31.01 -8.79
CA PHE A 439 -4.92 -30.53 -10.00
C PHE A 439 -3.75 -31.44 -10.33
N GLU A 440 -3.23 -31.37 -11.55
CA GLU A 440 -1.92 -31.96 -11.86
C GLU A 440 -0.86 -31.37 -10.93
N ALA A 441 0.06 -32.20 -10.44
CA ALA A 441 1.07 -31.78 -9.48
C ALA A 441 1.86 -30.55 -9.96
N THR A 442 1.89 -29.53 -9.12
CA THR A 442 2.68 -28.30 -9.30
C THR A 442 2.92 -27.62 -7.97
N LEU A 443 4.12 -27.07 -7.77
CA LEU A 443 4.46 -26.19 -6.65
C LEU A 443 4.38 -24.71 -7.04
N ASP A 444 4.10 -24.39 -8.31
CA ASP A 444 3.96 -23.00 -8.77
C ASP A 444 2.71 -22.36 -8.12
N PRO A 445 2.88 -21.37 -7.23
CA PRO A 445 1.77 -20.72 -6.55
C PRO A 445 0.74 -20.14 -7.51
N GLU A 446 1.17 -19.62 -8.66
CA GLU A 446 0.25 -19.04 -9.65
C GLU A 446 -0.58 -20.11 -10.34
N ALA A 447 0.04 -21.23 -10.73
CA ALA A 447 -0.65 -22.34 -11.37
C ALA A 447 -1.69 -22.97 -10.42
N ILE A 448 -1.36 -23.11 -9.14
CA ILE A 448 -2.28 -23.60 -8.12
C ILE A 448 -3.43 -22.62 -7.91
N ALA A 449 -3.14 -21.33 -7.70
CA ALA A 449 -4.16 -20.30 -7.50
C ALA A 449 -5.11 -20.22 -8.71
N HIS A 450 -4.56 -20.29 -9.92
CA HIS A 450 -5.32 -20.33 -11.17
C HIS A 450 -6.23 -21.56 -11.27
N GLY A 451 -5.71 -22.74 -10.88
CA GLY A 451 -6.48 -23.98 -10.81
C GLY A 451 -7.67 -23.86 -9.85
N VAL A 452 -7.42 -23.42 -8.62
CA VAL A 452 -8.45 -23.21 -7.58
C VAL A 452 -9.49 -22.20 -8.06
N PHE A 453 -9.05 -21.07 -8.61
CA PHE A 453 -9.92 -20.03 -9.13
C PHE A 453 -10.86 -20.56 -10.23
N ASN A 454 -10.33 -21.33 -11.19
CA ASN A 454 -11.14 -21.90 -12.27
C ASN A 454 -12.17 -22.91 -11.75
N LYS A 455 -11.81 -23.78 -10.79
CA LYS A 455 -12.76 -24.74 -10.21
C LYS A 455 -13.87 -24.03 -9.43
N LEU A 456 -13.54 -22.96 -8.70
CA LEU A 456 -14.55 -22.14 -8.01
C LEU A 456 -15.45 -21.41 -9.02
N ARG A 457 -14.92 -20.92 -10.14
CA ARG A 457 -15.72 -20.34 -11.22
C ARG A 457 -16.79 -21.31 -11.73
N ASP A 458 -16.43 -22.58 -11.92
CA ASP A 458 -17.36 -23.62 -12.37
C ASP A 458 -18.43 -23.97 -11.31
N LYS A 459 -18.11 -23.79 -10.03
CA LYS A 459 -19.04 -24.02 -8.90
C LYS A 459 -19.99 -22.85 -8.64
N PHE A 460 -19.55 -21.62 -8.94
CA PHE A 460 -20.34 -20.40 -8.77
C PHE A 460 -20.64 -19.68 -10.09
N PRO A 461 -21.14 -20.35 -11.15
CA PRO A 461 -21.29 -19.75 -12.47
C PRO A 461 -22.24 -18.55 -12.44
N GLY A 462 -23.23 -18.52 -11.53
CA GLY A 462 -24.13 -17.37 -11.37
C GLY A 462 -23.42 -16.08 -10.91
N VAL A 463 -22.42 -16.19 -10.04
CA VAL A 463 -21.63 -15.06 -9.53
C VAL A 463 -20.68 -14.54 -10.62
N PHE A 464 -19.99 -15.44 -11.31
CA PHE A 464 -19.03 -15.07 -12.35
C PHE A 464 -19.69 -14.66 -13.69
N ASN A 465 -20.82 -15.27 -14.08
CA ASN A 465 -21.55 -14.92 -15.31
C ASN A 465 -22.31 -13.60 -15.22
N ALA A 466 -22.92 -13.29 -14.06
CA ALA A 466 -23.60 -12.00 -13.85
C ALA A 466 -22.62 -10.82 -14.03
N VAL A 467 -21.38 -11.02 -13.61
CA VAL A 467 -20.30 -10.03 -13.67
C VAL A 467 -19.72 -9.89 -15.10
N GLY A 468 -19.56 -11.01 -15.82
CA GLY A 468 -19.13 -11.00 -17.23
C GLY A 468 -20.12 -10.35 -18.20
N GLU A 469 -21.42 -10.56 -17.99
CA GLU A 469 -22.49 -9.91 -18.79
C GLU A 469 -22.56 -8.39 -18.54
N ILE A 470 -22.37 -7.95 -17.30
CA ILE A 470 -22.33 -6.50 -16.99
C ILE A 470 -21.10 -5.84 -17.63
N SER A 471 -19.94 -6.50 -17.65
CA SER A 471 -18.74 -6.01 -18.32
C SER A 471 -18.94 -5.77 -19.83
N LYS A 472 -19.49 -6.78 -20.52
CA LYS A 472 -19.81 -6.67 -21.96
C LYS A 472 -20.82 -5.56 -22.21
N ARG A 473 -21.84 -5.46 -21.36
CA ARG A 473 -22.89 -4.45 -21.47
C ARG A 473 -22.34 -3.03 -21.27
N VAL A 474 -21.47 -2.81 -20.28
CA VAL A 474 -20.83 -1.51 -20.06
C VAL A 474 -19.93 -1.13 -21.23
N LYS A 475 -19.08 -2.04 -21.74
CA LYS A 475 -18.24 -1.77 -22.92
C LYS A 475 -19.05 -1.49 -24.18
N SER A 476 -20.16 -2.21 -24.39
CA SER A 476 -21.07 -2.00 -25.52
C SER A 476 -21.80 -0.66 -25.49
N VAL A 477 -21.82 0.02 -24.34
CA VAL A 477 -22.48 1.31 -24.15
C VAL A 477 -21.45 2.45 -24.08
N ALA A 478 -20.38 2.29 -23.30
CA ALA A 478 -19.38 3.33 -23.06
C ALA A 478 -18.59 3.70 -24.32
N GLY A 479 -18.18 2.71 -25.13
CA GLY A 479 -17.44 2.95 -26.38
C GLY A 479 -18.23 3.75 -27.43
N PRO A 480 -19.48 3.36 -27.75
CA PRO A 480 -20.36 4.16 -28.59
C PRO A 480 -20.70 5.53 -27.98
N ALA A 481 -20.94 5.60 -26.67
CA ALA A 481 -21.28 6.85 -25.98
C ALA A 481 -20.14 7.87 -26.05
N VAL A 482 -18.88 7.47 -25.79
CA VAL A 482 -17.73 8.38 -25.95
C VAL A 482 -17.59 8.86 -27.40
N SER A 483 -17.78 7.97 -28.37
CA SER A 483 -17.69 8.31 -29.79
C SER A 483 -18.78 9.31 -30.19
N ALA A 484 -20.02 9.11 -29.72
CA ALA A 484 -21.13 10.03 -29.94
C ALA A 484 -20.91 11.39 -29.26
N SER A 485 -20.42 11.40 -28.02
CA SER A 485 -20.11 12.62 -27.27
C SER A 485 -18.98 13.42 -27.92
N ILE A 486 -17.91 12.77 -28.37
CA ILE A 486 -16.84 13.40 -29.15
C ILE A 486 -17.41 13.98 -30.45
N HIS A 487 -18.31 13.26 -31.14
CA HIS A 487 -18.94 13.77 -32.35
C HIS A 487 -19.82 15.01 -32.08
N ILE A 488 -20.56 15.05 -30.97
CA ILE A 488 -21.34 16.22 -30.54
C ILE A 488 -20.42 17.43 -30.32
N ALA A 489 -19.32 17.24 -29.60
CA ALA A 489 -18.32 18.28 -29.37
C ALA A 489 -17.67 18.73 -30.68
N GLN A 490 -17.32 17.78 -31.56
CA GLN A 490 -16.71 18.07 -32.86
C GLN A 490 -17.65 18.83 -33.79
N LYS A 491 -18.96 18.54 -33.78
CA LYS A 491 -19.94 19.29 -34.57
C LYS A 491 -20.00 20.75 -34.12
N GLY A 492 -20.10 21.00 -32.82
CA GLY A 492 -20.06 22.36 -32.27
C GLY A 492 -18.73 23.07 -32.55
N PHE A 493 -17.62 22.34 -32.51
CA PHE A 493 -16.30 22.87 -32.89
C PHE A 493 -16.20 23.19 -34.38
N ASN A 494 -16.73 22.35 -35.27
CA ASN A 494 -16.73 22.59 -36.72
C ASN A 494 -17.59 23.80 -37.11
N GLU A 495 -18.66 24.07 -36.37
CA GLU A 495 -19.45 25.29 -36.50
C GLU A 495 -18.58 26.54 -36.27
N LEU A 496 -17.57 26.49 -35.39
CA LEU A 496 -16.59 27.57 -35.22
C LEU A 496 -15.66 27.75 -36.41
N GLY A 497 -15.28 26.67 -37.12
CA GLY A 497 -14.50 26.77 -38.35
C GLY A 497 -15.20 27.61 -39.42
N ASN A 498 -16.54 27.55 -39.46
CA ASN A 498 -17.37 28.41 -40.32
C ASN A 498 -17.49 29.85 -39.79
N PHE A 499 -17.41 30.06 -38.47
CA PHE A 499 -17.32 31.40 -37.86
C PHE A 499 -15.94 32.05 -38.03
N ALA A 500 -14.85 31.29 -37.97
CA ALA A 500 -13.50 31.76 -38.28
C ALA A 500 -13.41 32.28 -39.74
N GLY A 501 -14.19 31.69 -40.65
CA GLY A 501 -14.41 32.20 -42.00
C GLY A 501 -15.13 33.55 -42.08
N HIS A 502 -15.95 33.92 -41.08
CA HIS A 502 -16.56 35.26 -40.98
C HIS A 502 -15.61 36.31 -40.39
N VAL A 503 -14.53 35.88 -39.71
CA VAL A 503 -13.45 36.77 -39.26
C VAL A 503 -12.48 37.11 -40.42
N ALA A 504 -12.68 36.53 -41.62
CA ALA A 504 -12.05 37.00 -42.85
C ALA A 504 -12.56 38.38 -43.33
N GLU A 505 -13.33 39.12 -42.51
CA GLU A 505 -13.45 40.58 -42.61
C GLU A 505 -12.27 41.34 -41.97
N PHE A 506 -11.16 40.67 -41.64
CA PHE A 506 -9.89 41.32 -41.25
C PHE A 506 -9.30 42.26 -42.32
N SER A 507 -9.84 42.30 -43.54
CA SER A 507 -9.46 43.27 -44.57
C SER A 507 -9.91 44.71 -44.32
N SER A 508 -10.69 45.00 -43.27
CA SER A 508 -11.18 46.36 -42.97
C SER A 508 -10.37 47.13 -41.92
N HIS A 509 -9.59 46.47 -41.05
CA HIS A 509 -8.72 47.17 -40.08
C HIS A 509 -7.49 47.84 -40.72
N ALA A 510 -7.21 47.55 -42.00
CA ALA A 510 -6.18 48.23 -42.79
C ALA A 510 -6.67 49.51 -43.50
N ARG A 511 -7.96 49.88 -43.39
CA ARG A 511 -8.59 50.98 -44.16
C ARG A 511 -8.98 52.22 -43.37
N HIS A 512 -8.41 52.45 -42.19
CA HIS A 512 -8.49 53.75 -41.53
C HIS A 512 -7.16 54.49 -41.70
N GLY A 513 -6.99 55.01 -42.91
CA GLY A 513 -6.01 56.04 -43.20
C GLY A 513 -6.41 57.33 -42.50
N THR A 514 -5.42 58.00 -41.91
CA THR A 514 -5.41 59.42 -41.54
C THR A 514 -6.43 59.86 -40.49
N ILE A 515 -6.14 59.62 -39.20
CA ILE A 515 -6.05 60.61 -38.10
C ILE A 515 -5.74 59.82 -36.81
N LEU A 516 -4.70 60.26 -36.11
CA LEU A 516 -4.30 59.78 -34.79
C LEU A 516 -5.31 60.26 -33.74
N SER A 517 -6.41 59.54 -33.52
CA SER A 517 -7.24 59.52 -32.29
C SER A 517 -8.58 58.82 -32.57
N ASP A 518 -9.05 58.05 -31.58
CA ASP A 518 -10.43 57.55 -31.41
C ASP A 518 -10.79 56.16 -31.97
N HIS A 519 -10.47 55.11 -31.20
CA HIS A 519 -11.53 54.30 -30.62
C HIS A 519 -11.10 53.63 -29.29
N PRO A 520 -11.78 53.88 -28.16
CA PRO A 520 -11.54 53.21 -26.87
C PRO A 520 -12.03 51.75 -26.79
N ASP A 521 -12.55 51.17 -27.87
CA ASP A 521 -13.51 50.06 -27.81
C ASP A 521 -12.89 48.67 -28.07
N CYS A 522 -11.59 48.58 -28.39
CA CYS A 522 -10.95 47.29 -28.66
C CYS A 522 -10.85 46.42 -27.41
N PHE A 523 -10.43 46.99 -26.28
CA PHE A 523 -10.33 46.27 -25.00
C PHE A 523 -11.70 45.96 -24.38
N SER A 524 -12.66 46.89 -24.48
CA SER A 524 -13.96 46.80 -23.80
C SER A 524 -15.05 46.12 -24.63
N SER A 525 -14.89 46.03 -25.96
CA SER A 525 -15.88 45.44 -26.87
C SER A 525 -15.27 44.35 -27.74
N CYS A 526 -14.21 44.63 -28.50
CA CYS A 526 -13.70 43.68 -29.51
C CYS A 526 -13.09 42.41 -28.91
N VAL A 527 -12.27 42.54 -27.86
CA VAL A 527 -11.68 41.41 -27.13
C VAL A 527 -12.75 40.54 -26.45
N PRO A 528 -13.71 41.12 -25.67
CA PRO A 528 -14.83 40.36 -25.14
C PRO A 528 -15.74 39.72 -26.19
N ASN A 529 -16.03 40.40 -27.30
CA ASN A 529 -16.87 39.84 -28.37
C ASN A 529 -16.17 38.63 -29.01
N ARG A 530 -14.88 38.73 -29.35
CA ARG A 530 -14.10 37.59 -29.84
C ARG A 530 -14.06 36.44 -28.84
N ALA A 531 -13.83 36.73 -27.56
CA ALA A 531 -13.85 35.71 -26.51
C ALA A 531 -15.23 35.04 -26.42
N ASN A 532 -16.33 35.79 -26.49
CA ASN A 532 -17.70 35.26 -26.45
C ASN A 532 -18.04 34.41 -27.68
N ASP A 533 -17.68 34.87 -28.88
CA ASP A 533 -17.94 34.19 -30.14
C ASP A 533 -17.27 32.81 -30.20
N LEU A 534 -16.11 32.66 -29.54
CA LEU A 534 -15.38 31.40 -29.46
C LEU A 534 -15.77 30.56 -28.23
N ARG A 535 -15.91 31.16 -27.04
CA ARG A 535 -16.13 30.42 -25.79
C ARG A 535 -17.55 29.89 -25.61
N GLU A 536 -18.58 30.61 -26.06
CA GLU A 536 -19.97 30.19 -25.82
C GLU A 536 -20.36 28.93 -26.60
N PRO A 537 -20.04 28.79 -27.91
CA PRO A 537 -20.34 27.57 -28.64
C PRO A 537 -19.58 26.35 -28.10
N ILE A 538 -18.29 26.51 -27.75
CA ILE A 538 -17.50 25.46 -27.10
C ILE A 538 -18.12 25.05 -25.77
N PHE A 539 -18.49 26.02 -24.92
CA PHE A 539 -19.10 25.76 -23.62
C PHE A 539 -20.36 24.91 -23.73
N HIS A 540 -21.26 25.25 -24.66
CA HIS A 540 -22.49 24.48 -24.86
C HIS A 540 -22.22 23.10 -25.46
N ALA A 541 -21.30 22.99 -26.42
CA ALA A 541 -20.96 21.73 -27.06
C ALA A 541 -20.26 20.77 -26.08
N SER A 542 -19.31 21.27 -25.29
CA SER A 542 -18.57 20.48 -24.30
C SER A 542 -19.46 20.03 -23.16
N ASN A 543 -20.35 20.89 -22.66
CA ASN A 543 -21.32 20.54 -21.62
C ASN A 543 -22.33 19.49 -22.12
N ARG A 544 -22.84 19.65 -23.35
CA ARG A 544 -23.73 18.65 -23.96
C ARG A 544 -23.05 17.31 -24.13
N ALA A 545 -21.77 17.29 -24.53
CA ALA A 545 -21.00 16.06 -24.70
C ALA A 545 -20.83 15.28 -23.38
N VAL A 546 -20.49 15.94 -22.28
CA VAL A 546 -20.36 15.28 -20.96
C VAL A 546 -21.71 14.85 -20.37
N LEU A 547 -22.78 15.62 -20.60
CA LEU A 547 -24.14 15.27 -20.20
C LEU A 547 -24.67 14.05 -20.98
N GLU A 548 -24.36 13.98 -22.27
CA GLU A 548 -24.76 12.86 -23.12
C GLU A 548 -23.98 11.59 -22.77
N PHE A 549 -22.68 11.71 -22.47
CA PHE A 549 -21.90 10.58 -21.97
C PHE A 549 -22.51 10.06 -20.67
N TYR A 550 -22.80 10.97 -19.74
CA TYR A 550 -23.44 10.63 -18.47
C TYR A 550 -24.79 9.92 -18.67
N SER A 551 -25.68 10.45 -19.51
CA SER A 551 -27.03 9.92 -19.72
C SER A 551 -27.03 8.50 -20.28
N GLN A 552 -26.11 8.21 -21.21
CA GLN A 552 -26.00 6.89 -21.84
C GLN A 552 -25.30 5.87 -20.93
N VAL A 553 -24.25 6.29 -20.23
CA VAL A 553 -23.38 5.38 -19.46
C VAL A 553 -23.93 5.09 -18.07
N ASN A 554 -24.54 6.06 -17.39
CA ASN A 554 -25.02 5.93 -16.02
C ASN A 554 -25.96 4.72 -15.81
N PRO A 555 -26.98 4.46 -16.66
CA PRO A 555 -27.85 3.29 -16.50
C PRO A 555 -27.15 1.92 -16.62
N ALA A 556 -25.99 1.88 -17.28
CA ALA A 556 -25.19 0.67 -17.44
C ALA A 556 -24.28 0.44 -16.23
N ILE A 557 -23.59 1.49 -15.75
CA ILE A 557 -22.62 1.37 -14.66
C ILE A 557 -23.24 1.39 -13.27
N ILE A 558 -24.43 1.97 -13.09
CA ILE A 558 -25.12 2.01 -11.78
C ILE A 558 -25.42 0.60 -11.24
N LYS A 559 -25.48 -0.39 -12.14
CA LYS A 559 -25.66 -1.82 -11.83
C LYS A 559 -24.41 -2.48 -11.26
N LEU A 560 -23.25 -1.83 -11.36
CA LEU A 560 -22.01 -2.26 -10.70
C LEU A 560 -22.07 -1.81 -9.23
N ILE A 561 -22.26 -2.74 -8.30
CA ILE A 561 -22.37 -2.46 -6.87
C ILE A 561 -21.35 -3.35 -6.14
N GLY A 562 -20.43 -2.72 -5.41
CA GLY A 562 -19.42 -3.38 -4.58
C GLY A 562 -19.94 -3.67 -3.16
N THR A 563 -19.07 -4.16 -2.27
CA THR A 563 -19.43 -4.42 -0.87
C THR A 563 -19.69 -3.17 -0.04
N SER A 564 -19.10 -2.06 -0.46
CA SER A 564 -19.25 -0.75 0.15
C SER A 564 -19.49 0.34 -0.91
N PRO A 565 -19.93 1.54 -0.53
CA PRO A 565 -20.00 2.69 -1.43
C PRO A 565 -18.65 3.05 -2.06
N ALA A 566 -17.56 2.93 -1.29
CA ALA A 566 -16.21 3.20 -1.78
C ALA A 566 -15.78 2.20 -2.86
N GLU A 567 -16.08 0.93 -2.65
CA GLU A 567 -15.77 -0.12 -3.62
C GLU A 567 -16.66 -0.04 -4.87
N SER A 568 -17.95 0.30 -4.70
CA SER A 568 -18.85 0.59 -5.83
C SER A 568 -18.33 1.73 -6.70
N SER A 569 -17.76 2.77 -6.08
CA SER A 569 -17.09 3.87 -6.78
C SER A 569 -15.86 3.39 -7.56
N ILE A 570 -15.01 2.54 -6.96
CA ILE A 570 -13.81 1.99 -7.61
C ILE A 570 -14.19 1.11 -8.83
N LEU A 571 -15.19 0.23 -8.67
CA LEU A 571 -15.71 -0.62 -9.75
C LEU A 571 -16.18 0.19 -10.96
N ARG A 572 -16.94 1.25 -10.70
CA ARG A 572 -17.49 2.14 -11.74
C ARG A 572 -16.40 2.97 -12.40
N ALA A 573 -15.50 3.55 -11.61
CA ALA A 573 -14.36 4.30 -12.12
C ALA A 573 -13.55 3.42 -13.09
N ASN A 574 -13.19 2.21 -12.67
CA ASN A 574 -12.41 1.30 -13.50
C ASN A 574 -13.12 0.87 -14.78
N ALA A 575 -14.46 0.80 -14.77
CA ALA A 575 -15.23 0.41 -15.95
C ALA A 575 -15.29 1.47 -17.05
N ILE A 576 -15.15 2.77 -16.71
CA ILE A 576 -15.37 3.87 -17.67
C ILE A 576 -14.28 4.95 -17.67
N LYS A 577 -13.25 4.86 -16.82
CA LYS A 577 -12.21 5.90 -16.70
C LYS A 577 -11.50 6.17 -18.01
N GLU A 578 -11.21 5.16 -18.82
CA GLU A 578 -10.50 5.34 -20.10
C GLU A 578 -11.36 6.08 -21.12
N ASP A 579 -12.64 5.73 -21.23
CA ASP A 579 -13.58 6.41 -22.13
C ASP A 579 -13.88 7.83 -21.65
N TRP A 580 -14.01 8.03 -20.33
CA TRP A 580 -14.13 9.37 -19.75
C TRP A 580 -12.90 10.21 -20.03
N TYR A 581 -11.68 9.70 -19.81
CA TYR A 581 -10.45 10.43 -20.12
C TYR A 581 -10.29 10.73 -21.61
N ARG A 582 -10.69 9.81 -22.51
CA ARG A 582 -10.73 10.09 -23.95
C ARG A 582 -11.65 11.26 -24.28
N LEU A 583 -12.86 11.28 -23.71
CA LEU A 583 -13.78 12.40 -23.86
C LEU A 583 -13.17 13.69 -23.33
N ILE A 584 -12.64 13.67 -22.11
CA ILE A 584 -12.08 14.87 -21.47
C ILE A 584 -10.88 15.38 -22.26
N ASN A 585 -9.94 14.54 -22.67
CA ASN A 585 -8.78 14.97 -23.47
C ASN A 585 -9.19 15.61 -24.81
N ASP A 586 -10.22 15.08 -25.48
CA ASP A 586 -10.78 15.67 -26.69
C ASP A 586 -11.39 17.06 -26.43
N LEU A 587 -12.09 17.22 -25.31
CA LEU A 587 -12.66 18.50 -24.89
C LEU A 587 -11.58 19.51 -24.48
N GLU A 588 -10.54 19.07 -23.74
CA GLU A 588 -9.39 19.92 -23.37
C GLU A 588 -8.69 20.43 -24.63
N TYR A 589 -8.43 19.58 -25.62
CA TYR A 589 -7.85 20.01 -26.90
C TYR A 589 -8.66 21.11 -27.59
N LYS A 590 -10.00 21.03 -27.53
CA LYS A 590 -10.90 22.04 -28.11
C LYS A 590 -10.92 23.34 -27.29
N TRP A 591 -10.83 23.26 -25.97
CA TRP A 591 -10.70 24.43 -25.09
C TRP A 591 -9.34 25.11 -25.25
N ASP A 592 -8.25 24.34 -25.35
CA ASP A 592 -6.90 24.84 -25.61
C ASP A 592 -6.83 25.60 -26.94
N ALA A 593 -7.47 25.07 -27.99
CA ALA A 593 -7.50 25.71 -29.31
C ALA A 593 -8.07 27.12 -29.28
N ILE A 594 -9.05 27.40 -28.40
CA ILE A 594 -9.59 28.76 -28.21
C ILE A 594 -8.81 29.55 -27.16
N PHE A 595 -8.22 28.89 -26.16
CA PHE A 595 -7.44 29.56 -25.11
C PHE A 595 -6.14 30.18 -25.68
N TYR A 596 -5.51 29.48 -26.63
CA TYR A 596 -4.32 29.92 -27.35
C TYR A 596 -4.61 30.67 -28.65
N ASP A 597 -5.86 31.07 -28.88
CA ASP A 597 -6.20 31.94 -30.01
C ASP A 597 -5.42 33.25 -29.93
N ASP A 598 -4.64 33.56 -30.96
CA ASP A 598 -3.73 34.71 -31.01
C ASP A 598 -4.22 35.82 -31.95
N LEU A 599 -5.37 35.64 -32.60
CA LEU A 599 -5.88 36.60 -33.57
C LEU A 599 -6.32 37.92 -32.92
N TYR A 600 -6.52 37.95 -31.58
CA TYR A 600 -6.69 39.18 -30.82
C TYR A 600 -5.48 40.12 -30.95
N LYS A 601 -4.27 39.60 -31.24
CA LYS A 601 -3.05 40.40 -31.46
C LYS A 601 -3.16 41.30 -32.69
N GLY A 602 -4.08 41.02 -33.61
CA GLY A 602 -4.35 41.85 -34.78
C GLY A 602 -5.14 43.13 -34.47
N PHE A 603 -5.64 43.30 -33.25
CA PHE A 603 -6.43 44.47 -32.85
C PHE A 603 -5.59 45.70 -32.50
N ASP A 604 -4.31 45.52 -32.17
CA ASP A 604 -3.39 46.63 -31.86
C ASP A 604 -1.94 46.26 -32.24
N LYS A 605 -1.09 47.26 -32.50
CA LYS A 605 0.35 47.09 -32.77
C LYS A 605 1.21 47.38 -31.54
N ASP A 606 0.66 47.96 -30.46
CA ASP A 606 1.39 48.20 -29.21
C ASP A 606 1.57 46.90 -28.41
N PRO A 607 2.81 46.47 -28.09
CA PRO A 607 3.06 45.23 -27.33
C PRO A 607 2.43 45.19 -25.93
N GLY A 608 2.28 46.33 -25.26
CA GLY A 608 1.67 46.44 -23.94
C GLY A 608 0.17 46.22 -23.97
N ASP A 609 -0.51 46.83 -24.95
CA ASP A 609 -1.94 46.63 -25.16
C ASP A 609 -2.26 45.22 -25.65
N VAL A 610 -1.45 44.66 -26.55
CA VAL A 610 -1.59 43.26 -26.98
C VAL A 610 -1.48 42.29 -25.80
N THR A 611 -0.57 42.55 -24.86
CA THR A 611 -0.43 41.73 -23.64
C THR A 611 -1.68 41.84 -22.75
N ARG A 612 -2.17 43.07 -22.54
CA ARG A 612 -3.39 43.34 -21.77
C ARG A 612 -4.62 42.68 -22.39
N TYR A 613 -4.75 42.73 -23.71
CA TYR A 613 -5.86 42.16 -24.49
C TYR A 613 -5.86 40.64 -24.38
N GLY A 614 -4.69 40.02 -24.49
CA GLY A 614 -4.55 38.57 -24.29
C GLY A 614 -4.93 38.11 -22.88
N ASN A 615 -4.60 38.91 -21.85
CA ASN A 615 -4.97 38.57 -20.47
C ASN A 615 -6.49 38.62 -20.25
N GLU A 616 -7.16 39.65 -20.79
CA GLU A 616 -8.62 39.76 -20.67
C GLU A 616 -9.35 38.69 -21.49
N TYR A 617 -8.86 38.40 -22.71
CA TYR A 617 -9.36 37.30 -23.53
C TYR A 617 -9.29 35.96 -22.78
N ARG A 618 -8.11 35.60 -22.26
CA ARG A 618 -7.91 34.34 -21.52
C ARG A 618 -8.73 34.30 -20.23
N ARG A 619 -8.89 35.41 -19.51
CA ARG A 619 -9.74 35.49 -18.32
C ARG A 619 -11.19 35.11 -18.63
N LEU A 620 -11.74 35.65 -19.72
CA LEU A 620 -13.10 35.35 -20.17
C LEU A 620 -13.24 33.89 -20.64
N VAL A 621 -12.29 33.38 -21.42
CA VAL A 621 -12.31 31.95 -21.82
C VAL A 621 -12.24 31.05 -20.58
N ASN A 622 -11.35 31.35 -19.63
CA ASN A 622 -11.15 30.56 -18.42
C ASN A 622 -12.38 30.54 -17.50
N GLU A 623 -13.14 31.63 -17.43
CA GLU A 623 -14.38 31.69 -16.65
C GLU A 623 -15.39 30.61 -17.08
N LYS A 624 -15.59 30.45 -18.39
CA LYS A 624 -16.52 29.45 -18.95
C LYS A 624 -15.93 28.04 -18.92
N TYR A 625 -14.63 27.93 -19.13
CA TYR A 625 -13.91 26.67 -18.94
C TYR A 625 -14.08 26.15 -17.51
N GLN A 626 -13.94 26.99 -16.49
CA GLN A 626 -14.10 26.57 -15.09
C GLN A 626 -15.54 26.07 -14.81
N GLN A 627 -16.56 26.72 -15.35
CA GLN A 627 -17.94 26.24 -15.25
C GLN A 627 -18.14 24.86 -15.89
N HIS A 628 -17.44 24.59 -17.01
CA HIS A 628 -17.41 23.26 -17.62
C HIS A 628 -16.69 22.23 -16.73
N VAL A 629 -15.55 22.60 -16.14
CA VAL A 629 -14.80 21.77 -15.18
C VAL A 629 -15.66 21.38 -13.98
N ASP A 630 -16.42 22.33 -13.43
CA ASP A 630 -17.29 22.10 -12.27
C ASP A 630 -18.41 21.11 -12.61
N LEU A 631 -19.06 21.27 -13.77
CA LEU A 631 -20.09 20.34 -14.25
C LEU A 631 -19.52 18.93 -14.46
N ARG A 632 -18.35 18.82 -15.10
CA ARG A 632 -17.64 17.56 -15.32
C ARG A 632 -17.37 16.83 -14.00
N ASN A 633 -16.83 17.54 -13.01
CA ASN A 633 -16.46 16.96 -11.72
C ASN A 633 -17.69 16.45 -10.97
N GLU A 634 -18.79 17.20 -11.03
CA GLU A 634 -20.07 16.81 -10.43
C GLU A 634 -20.67 15.56 -11.12
N LEU A 635 -20.64 15.50 -12.45
CA LEU A 635 -21.13 14.32 -13.19
C LEU A 635 -20.26 13.09 -12.91
N TRP A 636 -18.93 13.23 -12.83
CA TRP A 636 -18.04 12.15 -12.44
C TRP A 636 -18.38 11.63 -11.04
N LYS A 637 -18.54 12.53 -10.07
CA LYS A 637 -18.95 12.16 -8.71
C LYS A 637 -20.26 11.37 -8.68
N ARG A 638 -21.26 11.78 -9.48
CA ARG A 638 -22.55 11.09 -9.59
C ARG A 638 -22.45 9.69 -10.20
N LEU A 639 -21.62 9.52 -11.23
CA LEU A 639 -21.33 8.22 -11.84
C LEU A 639 -20.72 7.26 -10.82
N MET A 640 -19.97 7.76 -9.83
CA MET A 640 -19.32 6.95 -8.82
C MET A 640 -20.22 6.56 -7.64
N THR A 641 -21.13 7.44 -7.20
CA THR A 641 -21.85 7.30 -5.92
C THR A 641 -23.30 6.79 -6.03
N ASN A 642 -23.64 6.05 -7.08
CA ASN A 642 -24.93 5.34 -7.23
C ASN A 642 -26.14 6.27 -7.34
N GLY A 643 -25.93 7.54 -7.72
CA GLY A 643 -26.98 8.53 -7.63
C GLY A 643 -27.60 8.69 -6.24
N SER A 644 -26.95 8.19 -5.16
CA SER A 644 -27.45 8.32 -3.78
C SER A 644 -27.23 9.73 -3.27
N SER A 645 -27.98 10.64 -3.87
CA SER A 645 -28.65 11.67 -3.12
C SER A 645 -29.90 11.02 -2.52
N PRO A 646 -30.27 11.31 -1.27
CA PRO A 646 -31.58 10.91 -0.74
C PRO A 646 -32.71 11.19 -1.74
N VAL A 647 -33.77 10.38 -1.70
CA VAL A 647 -34.98 10.58 -2.50
C VAL A 647 -36.11 11.14 -1.65
N GLN A 648 -37.06 11.82 -2.29
CA GLN A 648 -38.36 12.16 -1.71
C GLN A 648 -39.43 11.32 -2.41
N ILE A 649 -40.40 10.82 -1.64
CA ILE A 649 -41.44 9.90 -2.13
C ILE A 649 -42.78 10.62 -2.04
N TYR A 650 -43.30 11.11 -3.17
CA TYR A 650 -44.55 11.86 -3.27
C TYR A 650 -45.73 10.97 -3.62
N ASN A 651 -46.92 11.27 -3.12
CA ASN A 651 -48.12 10.50 -3.46
C ASN A 651 -48.77 11.01 -4.75
N ARG A 652 -49.23 10.13 -5.64
CA ARG A 652 -49.92 10.54 -6.87
C ARG A 652 -51.28 11.20 -6.62
N TRP A 653 -52.04 10.70 -5.64
CA TRP A 653 -53.39 11.23 -5.34
C TRP A 653 -53.34 12.58 -4.65
N LYS A 654 -52.29 12.82 -3.84
CA LYS A 654 -51.99 14.12 -3.22
C LYS A 654 -50.53 14.51 -3.55
N PRO A 655 -50.28 15.11 -4.72
CA PRO A 655 -48.92 15.34 -5.26
C PRO A 655 -48.08 16.34 -4.47
N ASP A 656 -48.70 17.14 -3.61
CA ASP A 656 -48.07 18.04 -2.65
C ASP A 656 -47.61 17.33 -1.36
N GLN A 657 -48.05 16.09 -1.14
CA GLN A 657 -47.72 15.30 0.05
C GLN A 657 -46.60 14.30 -0.24
N ALA A 658 -45.60 14.32 0.63
CA ALA A 658 -44.48 13.39 0.61
C ALA A 658 -44.44 12.55 1.88
N LEU A 659 -43.88 11.36 1.76
CA LEU A 659 -43.56 10.49 2.90
C LEU A 659 -42.48 11.16 3.76
N HIS A 660 -42.74 11.30 5.06
CA HIS A 660 -41.78 11.87 6.00
C HIS A 660 -41.91 11.29 7.40
N HIS A 661 -40.81 11.35 8.16
CA HIS A 661 -40.74 10.90 9.55
C HIS A 661 -40.32 12.05 10.47
N GLU A 662 -41.03 13.18 10.38
CA GLU A 662 -40.78 14.36 11.22
C GLU A 662 -41.29 14.11 12.66
N ASN A 663 -42.59 13.81 12.75
CA ASN A 663 -43.30 13.54 14.00
C ASN A 663 -43.02 12.11 14.52
N PRO A 664 -43.45 11.76 15.76
CA PRO A 664 -43.25 10.42 16.32
C PRO A 664 -43.81 9.27 15.46
N ASN A 665 -44.80 9.55 14.62
CA ASN A 665 -45.36 8.60 13.66
C ASN A 665 -44.99 9.03 12.23
N ILE A 666 -44.67 8.06 11.39
CA ILE A 666 -44.48 8.27 9.95
C ILE A 666 -45.81 8.66 9.29
N ALA A 667 -45.76 9.63 8.36
CA ALA A 667 -46.95 10.11 7.65
C ALA A 667 -46.62 10.50 6.19
N SER A 668 -47.68 10.73 5.42
CA SER A 668 -47.61 11.44 4.13
C SER A 668 -48.23 12.83 4.34
N GLY A 669 -47.48 13.89 4.08
CA GLY A 669 -47.91 15.27 4.36
C GLY A 669 -47.06 16.30 3.64
N ASN A 670 -47.42 17.57 3.77
CA ASN A 670 -46.67 18.67 3.15
C ASN A 670 -45.33 18.83 3.87
N ILE A 671 -44.25 18.93 3.08
CA ILE A 671 -42.87 19.01 3.59
C ILE A 671 -42.19 20.29 3.11
N GLN A 672 -41.21 20.80 3.88
CA GLN A 672 -40.25 21.80 3.38
C GLN A 672 -39.08 21.07 2.69
N GLN A 673 -38.48 21.65 1.64
CA GLN A 673 -37.51 20.96 0.79
C GLN A 673 -36.18 20.63 1.52
N GLU A 674 -35.89 21.38 2.58
CA GLU A 674 -34.77 21.19 3.51
C GLU A 674 -34.99 20.07 4.54
N TRP A 675 -36.21 19.53 4.67
CA TRP A 675 -36.50 18.49 5.67
C TRP A 675 -35.78 17.18 5.36
N ILE A 676 -34.72 16.91 6.14
CA ILE A 676 -33.98 15.65 6.09
C ILE A 676 -34.87 14.49 6.55
N SER A 677 -35.89 14.75 7.37
CA SER A 677 -36.88 13.76 7.79
C SER A 677 -37.78 13.25 6.66
N ALA A 678 -37.85 13.96 5.53
CA ALA A 678 -38.55 13.54 4.32
C ALA A 678 -37.62 12.91 3.26
N ARG A 679 -36.35 12.72 3.60
CA ARG A 679 -35.33 12.14 2.75
C ARG A 679 -35.18 10.65 3.06
N TRP A 680 -35.21 9.84 2.02
CA TRP A 680 -35.17 8.38 2.13
C TRP A 680 -34.01 7.82 1.29
N GLU A 681 -33.35 6.81 1.83
CA GLU A 681 -32.36 5.99 1.15
C GLU A 681 -33.03 4.67 0.77
N ILE A 682 -32.91 4.29 -0.50
CA ILE A 682 -33.45 3.02 -1.01
C ILE A 682 -32.30 2.02 -1.08
N GLU A 683 -32.35 1.02 -0.22
CA GLU A 683 -31.33 -0.02 -0.12
C GLU A 683 -31.86 -1.33 -0.72
N PRO A 684 -31.14 -2.01 -1.63
CA PRO A 684 -31.53 -3.34 -2.08
C PRO A 684 -31.42 -4.37 -0.93
N VAL A 685 -32.26 -5.41 -0.96
CA VAL A 685 -32.13 -6.55 -0.04
C VAL A 685 -31.11 -7.55 -0.59
N ILE A 686 -30.03 -7.79 0.16
CA ILE A 686 -28.99 -8.75 -0.21
C ILE A 686 -29.61 -10.15 -0.35
N GLY A 687 -29.40 -10.80 -1.50
CA GLY A 687 -29.95 -12.12 -1.82
C GLY A 687 -31.40 -12.14 -2.31
N SER A 688 -32.09 -11.00 -2.42
CA SER A 688 -33.43 -10.89 -3.01
C SER A 688 -33.59 -9.53 -3.71
N PRO A 689 -32.93 -9.30 -4.87
CA PRO A 689 -32.78 -7.99 -5.51
C PRO A 689 -34.09 -7.35 -5.98
N GLU A 690 -35.17 -8.13 -6.09
CA GLU A 690 -36.52 -7.65 -6.38
C GLU A 690 -37.18 -6.90 -5.20
N TYR A 691 -36.55 -6.93 -4.01
CA TYR A 691 -36.99 -6.22 -2.82
C TYR A 691 -35.99 -5.15 -2.38
N ILE A 692 -36.54 -4.09 -1.78
CA ILE A 692 -35.83 -2.95 -1.23
C ILE A 692 -36.19 -2.71 0.24
N LYS A 693 -35.30 -2.05 0.98
CA LYS A 693 -35.57 -1.42 2.27
C LYS A 693 -35.57 0.09 2.06
N ILE A 694 -36.45 0.79 2.76
CA ILE A 694 -36.59 2.24 2.67
C ILE A 694 -36.17 2.83 4.02
N LYS A 695 -35.00 3.48 4.05
CA LYS A 695 -34.36 3.99 5.27
C LYS A 695 -34.48 5.50 5.34
N ASN A 696 -34.84 6.04 6.49
CA ASN A 696 -34.91 7.47 6.69
C ASN A 696 -33.51 8.08 6.85
N ALA A 697 -33.18 9.07 6.03
CA ALA A 697 -31.84 9.68 6.03
C ALA A 697 -31.54 10.53 7.27
N ASN A 698 -32.57 11.00 7.99
CA ASN A 698 -32.38 11.75 9.25
C ASN A 698 -32.21 10.80 10.45
N LYS A 699 -33.17 9.89 10.63
CA LYS A 699 -33.26 9.06 11.85
C LYS A 699 -32.58 7.69 11.72
N GLY A 700 -32.15 7.29 10.51
CA GLY A 700 -31.55 5.98 10.25
C GLY A 700 -32.51 4.79 10.37
N THR A 701 -33.80 5.03 10.65
CA THR A 701 -34.82 4.00 10.84
C THR A 701 -35.44 3.53 9.51
N TYR A 702 -36.00 2.32 9.48
CA TYR A 702 -36.54 1.71 8.27
C TYR A 702 -38.05 1.65 8.28
N LEU A 703 -38.66 1.90 7.12
CA LEU A 703 -40.09 1.71 6.90
C LEU A 703 -40.46 0.22 6.99
N HIS A 704 -41.35 -0.13 7.92
CA HIS A 704 -41.81 -1.51 8.11
C HIS A 704 -43.27 -1.58 8.57
N ILE A 705 -43.82 -2.80 8.61
CA ILE A 705 -45.18 -3.08 9.10
C ILE A 705 -45.26 -4.18 10.17
N GLU A 706 -44.17 -4.43 10.89
CA GLU A 706 -44.07 -5.52 11.88
C GLU A 706 -45.26 -5.58 12.86
N ASN A 707 -45.68 -4.43 13.40
CA ASN A 707 -46.80 -4.33 14.35
C ASN A 707 -48.18 -4.19 13.68
N GLY A 708 -48.31 -4.53 12.39
CA GLY A 708 -49.57 -4.49 11.65
C GLY A 708 -50.02 -3.08 11.19
N LYS A 709 -49.22 -2.04 11.49
CA LYS A 709 -49.41 -0.67 10.99
C LYS A 709 -48.10 -0.15 10.40
N VAL A 710 -48.16 0.89 9.56
CA VAL A 710 -46.98 1.48 8.92
C VAL A 710 -46.17 2.27 9.95
N GLU A 711 -44.92 1.89 10.15
CA GLU A 711 -44.00 2.47 11.13
C GLU A 711 -42.61 2.67 10.52
N ALA A 712 -41.78 3.47 11.19
CA ALA A 712 -40.35 3.60 10.87
C ALA A 712 -39.50 3.37 12.12
N GLY A 713 -38.82 2.22 12.19
CA GLY A 713 -38.08 1.79 13.38
C GLY A 713 -36.81 1.00 13.05
N GLU A 714 -36.13 0.52 14.08
CA GLU A 714 -35.05 -0.47 13.93
C GLU A 714 -35.62 -1.80 13.44
N ILE A 715 -34.85 -2.51 12.63
CA ILE A 715 -35.27 -3.79 12.03
C ILE A 715 -34.20 -4.84 12.28
N ALA A 716 -34.62 -6.08 12.55
CA ALA A 716 -33.68 -7.18 12.64
C ALA A 716 -33.34 -7.76 11.26
N PRO A 717 -32.18 -8.44 11.10
CA PRO A 717 -31.83 -9.12 9.85
C PRO A 717 -32.94 -10.08 9.39
N GLY A 718 -33.29 -10.01 8.09
CA GLY A 718 -34.26 -10.92 7.49
C GLY A 718 -35.74 -10.52 7.64
N TRP A 719 -36.08 -9.47 8.38
CA TRP A 719 -37.48 -9.02 8.54
C TRP A 719 -38.15 -8.70 7.21
N HIS A 720 -39.07 -9.57 6.78
CA HIS A 720 -39.85 -9.37 5.55
C HIS A 720 -40.83 -8.18 5.66
N SER A 721 -41.22 -7.81 6.88
CA SER A 721 -42.08 -6.66 7.15
C SER A 721 -41.45 -5.32 6.78
N ALA A 722 -40.12 -5.26 6.70
CA ALA A 722 -39.34 -4.08 6.29
C ALA A 722 -38.89 -4.12 4.82
N GLN A 723 -39.31 -5.14 4.06
CA GLN A 723 -38.93 -5.35 2.67
C GLN A 723 -40.10 -5.03 1.75
N TRP A 724 -39.83 -4.25 0.71
CA TRP A 724 -40.82 -3.71 -0.21
C TRP A 724 -40.44 -4.05 -1.64
N LYS A 725 -41.38 -4.52 -2.44
CA LYS A 725 -41.23 -4.66 -3.88
C LYS A 725 -41.71 -3.38 -4.54
N MET A 726 -40.84 -2.78 -5.36
CA MET A 726 -41.19 -1.60 -6.16
C MET A 726 -41.76 -2.07 -7.50
N GLU A 727 -43.05 -1.85 -7.73
CA GLU A 727 -43.76 -2.28 -8.93
C GLU A 727 -44.04 -1.06 -9.81
N SER A 728 -43.49 -1.02 -11.03
CA SER A 728 -43.80 0.05 -11.99
C SER A 728 -45.25 -0.02 -12.43
N VAL A 729 -45.92 1.13 -12.52
CA VAL A 729 -47.28 1.23 -13.08
C VAL A 729 -47.18 1.42 -14.60
N PRO A 730 -47.64 0.45 -15.41
CA PRO A 730 -47.48 0.50 -16.86
C PRO A 730 -48.00 1.79 -17.48
N GLY A 731 -47.19 2.41 -18.36
CA GLY A 731 -47.54 3.64 -19.05
C GLY A 731 -47.43 4.93 -18.23
N THR A 732 -46.88 4.88 -17.01
CA THR A 732 -46.69 6.05 -16.14
C THR A 732 -45.31 6.05 -15.49
N GLU A 733 -44.92 7.18 -14.88
CA GLU A 733 -43.68 7.32 -14.09
C GLU A 733 -43.82 6.84 -12.63
N PHE A 734 -45.04 6.47 -12.20
CA PHE A 734 -45.33 6.12 -10.82
C PHE A 734 -45.01 4.66 -10.51
N VAL A 735 -44.75 4.40 -9.23
CA VAL A 735 -44.50 3.08 -8.68
C VAL A 735 -45.48 2.74 -7.56
N ARG A 736 -45.59 1.46 -7.28
CA ARG A 736 -46.30 0.90 -6.14
C ARG A 736 -45.31 0.23 -5.20
N LEU A 737 -45.48 0.45 -3.89
CA LEU A 737 -44.64 -0.15 -2.86
C LEU A 737 -45.41 -1.28 -2.19
N ARG A 738 -45.15 -2.52 -2.61
CA ARG A 738 -45.81 -3.73 -2.09
C ARG A 738 -44.97 -4.36 -0.99
N ASN A 739 -45.54 -4.55 0.19
CA ASN A 739 -44.81 -5.17 1.28
C ASN A 739 -44.60 -6.68 1.04
N ARG A 740 -43.38 -7.19 1.28
CA ARG A 740 -43.04 -8.62 1.10
C ARG A 740 -43.79 -9.53 2.06
N TRP A 741 -44.03 -9.11 3.30
CA TRP A 741 -44.62 -9.97 4.33
C TRP A 741 -46.14 -10.18 4.14
N LYS A 742 -46.87 -9.10 3.82
CA LYS A 742 -48.34 -9.14 3.73
C LYS A 742 -48.88 -9.05 2.29
N GLY A 743 -48.05 -8.72 1.31
CA GLY A 743 -48.47 -8.53 -0.08
C GLY A 743 -49.35 -7.30 -0.33
N THR A 744 -49.59 -6.49 0.71
CA THR A 744 -50.39 -5.27 0.69
C THR A 744 -49.58 -4.06 0.19
N LEU A 745 -50.28 -3.00 -0.22
CA LEU A 745 -49.70 -1.81 -0.83
C LEU A 745 -49.71 -0.62 0.13
N LEU A 746 -48.58 0.10 0.21
CA LEU A 746 -48.49 1.38 0.90
C LEU A 746 -49.39 2.41 0.20
N ASN A 747 -50.31 3.04 0.93
CA ASN A 747 -51.28 3.97 0.37
C ASN A 747 -51.79 4.99 1.40
N ILE A 748 -52.57 5.95 0.93
CA ILE A 748 -53.22 6.97 1.75
C ILE A 748 -54.75 7.03 1.53
N GLU A 749 -55.38 5.93 1.11
CA GLU A 749 -56.80 5.88 0.70
C GLU A 749 -57.75 6.44 1.78
N THR A 750 -57.45 6.16 3.05
CA THR A 750 -58.25 6.61 4.21
C THR A 750 -57.86 8.00 4.71
N GLY A 751 -56.94 8.68 4.02
CA GLY A 751 -56.34 9.94 4.44
C GLY A 751 -55.14 9.79 5.39
N ALA A 752 -54.98 8.63 6.05
CA ALA A 752 -53.80 8.28 6.83
C ALA A 752 -52.89 7.33 6.04
N LEU A 753 -51.58 7.37 6.31
CA LEU A 753 -50.62 6.45 5.71
C LEU A 753 -50.83 5.03 6.26
N ILE A 754 -51.24 4.10 5.39
CA ILE A 754 -51.55 2.72 5.74
C ILE A 754 -50.97 1.74 4.71
N CYS A 755 -51.04 0.44 5.01
CA CYS A 755 -50.67 -0.62 4.09
C CYS A 755 -51.82 -1.64 4.01
N SER A 756 -52.54 -1.68 2.88
CA SER A 756 -53.77 -2.47 2.72
C SER A 756 -53.88 -3.08 1.31
N GLU A 757 -54.86 -3.97 1.10
CA GLU A 757 -55.20 -4.45 -0.25
C GLU A 757 -55.77 -3.30 -1.08
N MET A 758 -55.29 -3.15 -2.31
CA MET A 758 -55.70 -2.09 -3.24
C MET A 758 -55.75 -2.64 -4.66
N GLY A 759 -56.71 -2.17 -5.46
CA GLY A 759 -56.84 -2.53 -6.87
C GLY A 759 -55.82 -1.84 -7.77
N ASP A 760 -55.62 -2.38 -8.97
CA ASP A 760 -54.57 -1.94 -9.90
C ASP A 760 -54.74 -0.52 -10.47
N GLY A 761 -55.87 0.16 -10.20
CA GLY A 761 -56.13 1.55 -10.59
C GLY A 761 -55.97 2.59 -9.47
N ALA A 762 -55.71 2.18 -8.23
CA ALA A 762 -55.77 3.10 -7.09
C ALA A 762 -54.62 4.12 -7.09
N PHE A 763 -54.95 5.41 -7.30
CA PHE A 763 -53.97 6.51 -7.30
C PHE A 763 -53.36 6.77 -5.92
N SER A 764 -54.10 6.50 -4.84
CA SER A 764 -53.63 6.64 -3.45
C SER A 764 -52.46 5.72 -3.10
N ALA A 765 -52.28 4.63 -3.85
CA ALA A 765 -51.22 3.64 -3.71
C ALA A 765 -50.05 3.85 -4.71
N MET A 766 -50.13 4.89 -5.53
CA MET A 766 -49.10 5.23 -6.52
C MET A 766 -48.20 6.33 -5.97
N TRP A 767 -46.88 6.16 -6.14
CA TRP A 767 -45.86 7.02 -5.58
C TRP A 767 -44.87 7.47 -6.65
N ASP A 768 -44.38 8.68 -6.50
CA ASP A 768 -43.38 9.33 -7.36
C ASP A 768 -42.08 9.48 -6.56
N ILE A 769 -41.01 8.82 -6.99
CA ILE A 769 -39.73 8.75 -6.26
C ILE A 769 -38.74 9.68 -6.96
N LYS A 770 -38.43 10.81 -6.32
CA LYS A 770 -37.60 11.88 -6.89
C LYS A 770 -36.25 11.98 -6.18
N PRO A 771 -35.10 12.00 -6.90
CA PRO A 771 -33.82 12.35 -6.32
C PRO A 771 -33.84 13.80 -5.81
N VAL A 772 -33.21 14.07 -4.66
CA VAL A 772 -33.18 15.41 -4.03
C VAL A 772 -32.52 16.50 -4.92
N ASN A 773 -31.81 16.14 -6.01
CA ASN A 773 -31.07 17.08 -6.89
C ASN A 773 -31.29 16.92 -8.43
N MET A 774 -32.42 16.37 -8.91
CA MET A 774 -32.73 16.37 -10.36
C MET A 774 -33.98 17.19 -10.68
N LEU A 775 -33.81 18.50 -10.82
CA LEU A 775 -34.70 19.35 -11.61
C LEU A 775 -33.86 20.35 -12.43
N ASN A 776 -33.36 19.91 -13.58
CA ASN A 776 -33.24 20.78 -14.76
C ASN A 776 -34.08 20.14 -15.84
N LYS A 777 -35.33 20.60 -16.00
CA LYS A 777 -36.12 20.28 -17.18
C LYS A 777 -35.87 21.41 -18.18
N ALA A 778 -34.81 21.30 -18.98
CA ALA A 778 -34.75 22.04 -20.23
C ALA A 778 -35.80 21.41 -21.15
N TRP A 779 -36.87 22.14 -21.45
CA TRP A 779 -37.89 21.65 -22.35
C TRP A 779 -37.45 21.91 -23.79
N ASN A 780 -37.12 20.85 -24.53
CA ASN A 780 -37.03 20.89 -25.99
C ASN A 780 -38.41 20.59 -26.56
N LEU A 781 -38.96 21.49 -27.40
CA LEU A 781 -40.33 21.34 -27.90
C LEU A 781 -40.45 20.30 -29.03
N ASN A 782 -41.42 19.40 -28.88
CA ASN A 782 -42.09 18.65 -29.97
C ASN A 782 -43.60 19.03 -30.00
N GLY A 783 -43.92 20.32 -29.77
CA GLY A 783 -45.29 20.88 -29.73
C GLY A 783 -45.56 21.79 -28.53
N ASP A 784 -46.61 22.62 -28.58
CA ASP A 784 -46.98 23.57 -27.51
C ASP A 784 -47.11 22.90 -26.14
N ARG A 785 -46.55 23.54 -25.11
CA ARG A 785 -46.65 23.09 -23.71
C ARG A 785 -47.57 24.03 -22.95
N THR A 786 -48.62 23.51 -22.32
CA THR A 786 -49.54 24.30 -21.48
C THR A 786 -49.48 23.84 -20.03
N TRP A 787 -49.49 24.78 -19.08
CA TRP A 787 -49.59 24.57 -17.65
C TRP A 787 -50.89 25.18 -17.10
N LYS A 788 -51.44 24.56 -16.05
CA LYS A 788 -52.63 25.02 -15.34
C LYS A 788 -52.27 25.78 -14.06
N PRO A 789 -53.15 26.66 -13.55
CA PRO A 789 -52.96 27.30 -12.25
C PRO A 789 -52.70 26.25 -11.15
N GLY A 790 -51.69 26.50 -10.32
CA GLY A 790 -51.18 25.61 -9.27
C GLY A 790 -49.96 24.76 -9.66
N GLU A 791 -49.51 24.77 -10.92
CA GLU A 791 -48.40 23.95 -11.38
C GLU A 791 -47.03 24.65 -11.26
N THR A 792 -46.01 23.89 -10.84
CA THR A 792 -44.60 24.30 -10.97
C THR A 792 -44.18 24.20 -12.44
N VAL A 793 -43.72 25.33 -12.98
CA VAL A 793 -43.32 25.50 -14.38
C VAL A 793 -41.86 25.08 -14.58
N LEU A 794 -40.95 25.59 -13.74
CA LEU A 794 -39.52 25.33 -13.76
C LEU A 794 -38.94 25.29 -12.34
N GLN A 795 -37.83 24.59 -12.13
CA GLN A 795 -37.04 24.64 -10.90
C GLN A 795 -35.55 24.58 -11.28
N SER A 796 -34.68 25.30 -10.55
CA SER A 796 -33.23 25.30 -10.79
C SER A 796 -32.57 24.01 -10.25
N THR A 797 -31.46 23.56 -10.85
CA THR A 797 -30.80 22.31 -10.39
C THR A 797 -30.35 22.32 -8.94
N ASN A 798 -29.99 23.49 -8.41
CA ASN A 798 -29.61 23.64 -7.01
C ASN A 798 -30.82 23.66 -6.06
N GLY A 799 -32.05 23.55 -6.58
CA GLY A 799 -33.30 23.58 -5.82
C GLY A 799 -33.66 24.94 -5.23
N VAL A 800 -32.79 25.94 -5.37
CA VAL A 800 -32.90 27.25 -4.73
C VAL A 800 -33.99 28.11 -5.38
N TYR A 801 -34.29 27.93 -6.67
CA TYR A 801 -35.27 28.74 -7.38
C TYR A 801 -36.36 27.89 -8.02
N SER A 802 -37.61 28.36 -7.97
CA SER A 802 -38.74 27.70 -8.62
C SER A 802 -39.68 28.72 -9.27
N MET A 803 -40.11 28.47 -10.50
CA MET A 803 -41.12 29.25 -11.19
C MET A 803 -42.44 28.51 -11.13
N ILE A 804 -43.48 29.15 -10.59
CA ILE A 804 -44.79 28.55 -10.32
C ILE A 804 -45.86 29.40 -11.01
N PHE A 805 -46.76 28.74 -11.74
CA PHE A 805 -47.98 29.37 -12.22
C PHE A 805 -49.06 29.13 -11.16
N GLN A 806 -49.31 30.15 -10.34
CA GLN A 806 -50.09 30.05 -9.11
C GLN A 806 -51.59 29.93 -9.36
N THR A 807 -52.34 29.45 -8.36
CA THR A 807 -53.80 29.27 -8.43
C THR A 807 -54.58 30.57 -8.55
N ASP A 808 -53.98 31.71 -8.21
CA ASP A 808 -54.54 33.04 -8.42
C ASP A 808 -54.33 33.56 -9.86
N GLY A 809 -53.74 32.75 -10.75
CA GLY A 809 -53.48 33.08 -12.14
C GLY A 809 -52.18 33.85 -12.37
N ASN A 810 -51.31 33.99 -11.37
CA ASN A 810 -50.03 34.68 -11.49
C ASN A 810 -48.86 33.73 -11.81
N LEU A 811 -48.00 34.08 -12.76
CA LEU A 811 -46.71 33.40 -12.94
C LEU A 811 -45.64 34.08 -12.07
N VAL A 812 -44.99 33.33 -11.17
CA VAL A 812 -44.09 33.85 -10.14
C VAL A 812 -42.81 33.01 -10.02
N LEU A 813 -41.66 33.67 -9.94
CA LEU A 813 -40.37 33.07 -9.61
C LEU A 813 -40.07 33.26 -8.13
N TYR A 814 -39.81 32.16 -7.42
CA TYR A 814 -39.45 32.10 -6.02
C TYR A 814 -37.99 31.73 -5.84
N ARG A 815 -37.37 32.23 -4.77
CA ARG A 815 -36.15 31.69 -4.15
C ARG A 815 -36.54 31.02 -2.82
N ASN A 816 -35.99 29.84 -2.54
CA ASN A 816 -36.24 29.03 -1.35
C ASN A 816 -37.75 28.83 -1.04
N GLY A 817 -38.58 28.79 -2.08
CA GLY A 817 -40.02 28.56 -1.99
C GLY A 817 -40.87 29.69 -1.38
N ASN A 818 -40.27 30.76 -0.86
CA ASN A 818 -41.02 31.83 -0.15
C ASN A 818 -40.66 33.25 -0.59
N GLU A 819 -39.48 33.47 -1.15
CA GLU A 819 -39.01 34.80 -1.54
C GLU A 819 -39.33 35.07 -3.01
N VAL A 820 -40.31 35.92 -3.29
CA VAL A 820 -40.65 36.30 -4.67
C VAL A 820 -39.51 37.11 -5.30
N LYS A 821 -38.99 36.64 -6.44
CA LYS A 821 -37.94 37.28 -7.23
C LYS A 821 -38.44 37.98 -8.48
N TRP A 822 -39.48 37.44 -9.11
CA TRP A 822 -40.09 38.02 -10.31
C TRP A 822 -41.55 37.58 -10.41
N THR A 823 -42.41 38.39 -11.03
CA THR A 823 -43.81 38.06 -11.29
C THR A 823 -44.31 38.64 -12.61
N SER A 824 -45.22 37.93 -13.27
CA SER A 824 -45.93 38.39 -14.48
C SER A 824 -47.02 39.45 -14.21
N ASN A 825 -47.37 39.72 -12.94
CA ASN A 825 -48.44 40.64 -12.54
C ASN A 825 -49.81 40.29 -13.17
N THR A 826 -50.14 39.00 -13.20
CA THR A 826 -51.42 38.48 -13.74
C THR A 826 -52.36 37.93 -12.66
N ALA A 827 -52.01 38.10 -11.37
CA ALA A 827 -52.84 37.70 -10.24
C ALA A 827 -54.27 38.26 -10.34
N ASN A 828 -55.26 37.41 -10.07
CA ASN A 828 -56.70 37.69 -10.08
C ASN A 828 -57.26 38.21 -11.41
N LYS A 829 -56.59 37.96 -12.54
CA LYS A 829 -57.08 38.30 -13.89
C LYS A 829 -57.75 37.12 -14.61
N GLU A 830 -58.26 36.15 -13.84
CA GLU A 830 -58.95 34.96 -14.34
C GLU A 830 -58.13 34.16 -15.37
N ALA A 831 -56.80 34.09 -15.19
CA ALA A 831 -55.92 33.34 -16.10
C ALA A 831 -56.28 31.85 -16.10
N THR A 832 -56.60 31.29 -17.27
CA THR A 832 -56.98 29.88 -17.43
C THR A 832 -55.79 28.98 -17.81
N GLY A 833 -54.66 29.57 -18.24
CA GLY A 833 -53.44 28.80 -18.53
C GLY A 833 -52.17 29.63 -18.75
N LEU A 834 -51.04 28.93 -18.69
CA LEU A 834 -49.72 29.39 -19.16
C LEU A 834 -49.33 28.50 -20.35
N ARG A 835 -48.80 29.07 -21.44
CA ARG A 835 -48.36 28.30 -22.60
C ARG A 835 -46.98 28.74 -23.09
N PHE A 836 -46.11 27.78 -23.36
CA PHE A 836 -44.90 27.97 -24.17
C PHE A 836 -45.18 27.43 -25.57
N GLN A 837 -45.19 28.33 -26.54
CA GLN A 837 -45.64 28.07 -27.90
C GLN A 837 -44.49 27.67 -28.83
N GLN A 838 -44.82 26.99 -29.92
CA GLN A 838 -43.87 26.60 -30.97
C GLN A 838 -43.15 27.79 -31.63
N ASP A 839 -43.72 28.99 -31.58
CA ASP A 839 -43.10 30.22 -32.09
C ASP A 839 -42.05 30.84 -31.14
N GLY A 840 -41.79 30.17 -30.01
CA GLY A 840 -40.79 30.56 -29.01
C GLY A 840 -41.31 31.54 -27.96
N ASN A 841 -42.62 31.83 -27.93
CA ASN A 841 -43.21 32.76 -26.96
C ASN A 841 -43.74 32.06 -25.71
N LEU A 842 -43.60 32.71 -24.54
CA LEU A 842 -44.20 32.29 -23.28
C LEU A 842 -45.34 33.25 -22.91
N LEU A 843 -46.54 32.74 -22.68
CA LEU A 843 -47.73 33.56 -22.43
C LEU A 843 -48.63 33.04 -21.32
N VAL A 844 -49.20 33.96 -20.55
CA VAL A 844 -50.32 33.72 -19.64
C VAL A 844 -51.59 34.17 -20.35
N PHE A 845 -52.64 33.35 -20.35
CA PHE A 845 -53.89 33.61 -21.09
C PHE A 845 -55.13 33.22 -20.30
N ASN A 846 -56.28 33.77 -20.70
CA ASN A 846 -57.61 33.36 -20.28
C ASN A 846 -58.50 33.09 -21.52
N ASP A 847 -59.79 32.84 -21.32
CA ASP A 847 -60.74 32.56 -22.41
C ASP A 847 -61.01 33.78 -23.32
N GLU A 848 -60.65 34.98 -22.87
CA GLU A 848 -60.81 36.24 -23.61
C GLU A 848 -59.55 36.66 -24.40
N GLY A 849 -58.36 36.16 -24.02
CA GLY A 849 -57.11 36.46 -24.72
C GLY A 849 -55.84 36.33 -23.87
N VAL A 850 -54.75 36.97 -24.34
CA VAL A 850 -53.43 36.94 -23.68
C VAL A 850 -53.35 38.02 -22.61
N LEU A 851 -52.99 37.63 -21.38
CA LEU A 851 -52.86 38.50 -20.21
C LEU A 851 -51.42 38.99 -19.98
N TRP A 852 -50.43 38.19 -20.36
CA TRP A 852 -49.00 38.54 -20.34
C TRP A 852 -48.24 37.71 -21.38
N ALA A 853 -47.20 38.28 -21.99
CA ALA A 853 -46.32 37.56 -22.89
C ALA A 853 -44.86 38.00 -22.74
N ALA A 854 -43.92 37.07 -22.99
CA ALA A 854 -42.49 37.34 -23.06
C ALA A 854 -42.07 38.14 -24.31
N ASN A 855 -42.97 38.29 -25.29
CA ASN A 855 -42.78 39.06 -26.53
C ASN A 855 -41.55 38.62 -27.34
N CYS A 856 -41.35 37.30 -27.39
CA CYS A 856 -40.28 36.66 -28.18
C CYS A 856 -40.81 35.83 -29.36
N HIS A 857 -42.09 35.96 -29.71
CA HIS A 857 -42.69 35.32 -30.88
C HIS A 857 -41.88 35.59 -32.16
N GLY A 858 -41.62 34.54 -32.96
CA GLY A 858 -40.90 34.64 -34.23
C GLY A 858 -39.38 34.87 -34.12
N LYS A 859 -38.82 34.88 -32.90
CA LYS A 859 -37.37 35.03 -32.64
C LYS A 859 -36.62 33.69 -32.55
N GLY A 860 -37.29 32.58 -32.89
CA GLY A 860 -36.70 31.25 -32.96
C GLY A 860 -36.46 30.57 -31.62
N GLY A 861 -37.25 30.88 -30.58
CA GLY A 861 -37.10 30.24 -29.26
C GLY A 861 -37.40 28.74 -29.30
N GLU A 862 -36.44 27.91 -28.90
CA GLU A 862 -36.55 26.45 -28.90
C GLU A 862 -36.57 25.84 -27.49
N ALA A 863 -36.07 26.56 -26.48
CA ALA A 863 -35.95 26.06 -25.11
C ALA A 863 -36.22 27.14 -24.05
N LEU A 864 -36.86 26.73 -22.95
CA LEU A 864 -37.09 27.52 -21.73
C LEU A 864 -36.34 26.86 -20.56
N SER A 865 -35.46 27.60 -19.88
CA SER A 865 -34.65 27.12 -18.74
C SER A 865 -34.76 28.03 -17.51
N LEU A 866 -34.50 27.49 -16.32
CA LEU A 866 -34.29 28.23 -15.08
C LEU A 866 -32.89 27.90 -14.54
N GLU A 867 -32.01 28.89 -14.59
CA GLU A 867 -30.62 28.74 -14.19
C GLU A 867 -30.44 28.77 -12.67
N ASN A 868 -29.32 28.22 -12.19
CA ASN A 868 -28.98 28.22 -10.75
C ASN A 868 -28.79 29.62 -10.15
N SER A 869 -28.62 30.64 -10.99
CA SER A 869 -28.58 32.05 -10.62
C SER A 869 -29.95 32.64 -10.29
N GLY A 870 -31.04 31.92 -10.58
CA GLY A 870 -32.41 32.44 -10.46
C GLY A 870 -32.85 33.25 -11.68
N GLU A 871 -32.28 32.95 -12.84
CA GLU A 871 -32.65 33.57 -14.12
C GLU A 871 -33.46 32.58 -14.96
N VAL A 872 -34.66 32.98 -15.39
CA VAL A 872 -35.44 32.21 -16.37
C VAL A 872 -35.12 32.73 -17.75
N VAL A 873 -34.73 31.85 -18.66
CA VAL A 873 -34.20 32.20 -19.99
C VAL A 873 -34.95 31.47 -21.10
N ILE A 874 -35.24 32.18 -22.19
CA ILE A 874 -35.67 31.56 -23.45
C ILE A 874 -34.50 31.62 -24.44
N HIS A 875 -34.14 30.47 -25.01
CA HIS A 875 -33.02 30.29 -25.94
C HIS A 875 -33.50 30.02 -27.35
N ALA A 876 -32.80 30.55 -28.35
CA ALA A 876 -32.88 30.17 -29.76
C ALA A 876 -31.75 29.20 -30.16
N PRO A 877 -31.80 28.56 -31.35
CA PRO A 877 -30.74 27.67 -31.84
C PRO A 877 -29.34 28.27 -31.66
N GLY A 878 -28.42 27.44 -31.16
CA GLY A 878 -27.07 27.89 -30.78
C GLY A 878 -27.00 28.58 -29.41
N SER A 879 -28.01 28.37 -28.55
CA SER A 879 -28.09 28.91 -27.17
C SER A 879 -28.15 30.43 -27.06
N LYS A 880 -28.60 31.11 -28.11
CA LYS A 880 -28.76 32.58 -28.09
C LYS A 880 -29.91 32.94 -27.15
N VAL A 881 -29.61 33.72 -26.10
CA VAL A 881 -30.63 34.26 -25.19
C VAL A 881 -31.48 35.29 -25.91
N ILE A 882 -32.79 35.05 -25.97
CA ILE A 882 -33.75 35.95 -26.63
C ILE A 882 -34.73 36.62 -25.65
N TRP A 883 -34.83 36.13 -24.42
CA TRP A 883 -35.60 36.74 -23.33
C TRP A 883 -35.12 36.24 -21.95
N SER A 884 -35.26 37.08 -20.90
CA SER A 884 -34.91 36.75 -19.51
C SER A 884 -35.78 37.46 -18.45
N THR A 885 -35.93 36.87 -17.26
CA THR A 885 -36.62 37.49 -16.11
C THR A 885 -35.85 38.62 -15.42
N VAL A 886 -34.53 38.73 -15.62
CA VAL A 886 -33.73 39.84 -15.07
C VAL A 886 -33.77 40.99 -16.07
N GLY A 887 -34.71 41.92 -15.87
CA GLY A 887 -34.78 43.18 -16.62
C GLY A 887 -33.50 44.03 -16.52
N GLU A 888 -33.39 45.03 -17.40
CA GLU A 888 -32.21 45.79 -17.84
C GLU A 888 -31.11 46.16 -16.82
N ARG A 889 -29.86 46.10 -17.32
CA ARG A 889 -28.56 46.08 -16.60
C ARG A 889 -27.91 47.46 -16.32
N ALA A 890 -28.63 48.57 -16.37
CA ALA A 890 -28.14 49.91 -16.01
C ALA A 890 -29.31 50.89 -15.86
N TRP A 891 -29.25 51.87 -14.94
CA TRP A 891 -30.20 52.99 -14.98
C TRP A 891 -29.67 54.03 -15.98
N SER A 892 -30.23 54.05 -17.20
CA SER A 892 -29.96 55.10 -18.17
C SER A 892 -31.25 55.87 -18.50
N ASN A 893 -31.12 57.20 -18.61
CA ASN A 893 -32.11 58.21 -19.01
C ASN A 893 -33.20 58.67 -17.99
N ILE A 894 -32.86 59.77 -17.31
CA ILE A 894 -33.69 60.91 -16.84
C ILE A 894 -34.98 60.56 -16.06
N SER A 895 -34.82 60.24 -14.77
CA SER A 895 -35.73 60.71 -13.70
C SER A 895 -35.01 60.58 -12.35
N THR A 896 -35.13 61.58 -11.47
CA THR A 896 -34.63 61.53 -10.09
C THR A 896 -35.13 60.25 -9.41
N LYS A 897 -34.22 59.44 -8.87
CA LYS A 897 -34.54 58.19 -8.17
C LYS A 897 -34.22 58.38 -6.69
N THR A 898 -35.17 58.01 -5.84
CA THR A 898 -35.04 58.07 -4.37
C THR A 898 -35.26 56.67 -3.80
N TRP A 899 -34.43 56.29 -2.84
CA TRP A 899 -34.52 55.05 -2.08
C TRP A 899 -34.68 55.35 -0.59
N MET A 900 -35.52 54.56 0.09
CA MET A 900 -35.77 54.68 1.54
C MET A 900 -34.94 53.67 2.35
N PRO A 901 -34.67 53.93 3.65
CA PRO A 901 -33.95 52.99 4.50
C PRO A 901 -34.61 51.59 4.53
N GLY A 902 -33.83 50.56 4.24
CA GLY A 902 -34.27 49.16 4.12
C GLY A 902 -34.34 48.62 2.69
N GLU A 903 -34.04 49.44 1.67
CA GLU A 903 -34.10 49.04 0.26
C GLU A 903 -32.74 48.58 -0.29
N THR A 904 -32.74 47.56 -1.17
CA THR A 904 -31.60 47.27 -2.05
C THR A 904 -31.64 48.24 -3.23
N VAL A 905 -30.57 49.01 -3.39
CA VAL A 905 -30.41 50.09 -4.38
C VAL A 905 -30.03 49.53 -5.74
N LEU A 906 -28.96 48.72 -5.80
CA LEU A 906 -28.42 48.11 -7.02
C LEU A 906 -27.83 46.71 -6.75
N ARG A 907 -27.68 45.90 -7.79
CA ARG A 907 -26.96 44.62 -7.77
C ARG A 907 -25.98 44.54 -8.93
N SER A 908 -24.82 43.95 -8.70
CA SER A 908 -23.86 43.66 -9.77
C SER A 908 -24.42 42.59 -10.71
N LYS A 909 -23.93 42.57 -11.95
CA LYS A 909 -24.36 41.63 -13.00
C LYS A 909 -24.03 40.18 -12.63
N ASN A 910 -22.95 39.95 -11.91
CA ASN A 910 -22.56 38.64 -11.37
C ASN A 910 -23.35 38.25 -10.10
N GLY A 911 -24.21 39.14 -9.58
CA GLY A 911 -25.03 38.93 -8.39
C GLY A 911 -24.27 38.83 -7.07
N GLN A 912 -22.93 38.89 -7.09
CA GLN A 912 -22.09 38.76 -5.90
C GLN A 912 -22.13 40.02 -5.02
N TYR A 913 -22.36 41.18 -5.63
CA TYR A 913 -22.38 42.47 -4.96
C TYR A 913 -23.77 43.09 -5.01
N ARG A 914 -24.16 43.74 -3.92
CA ARG A 914 -25.34 44.61 -3.89
C ARG A 914 -25.07 45.86 -3.08
N LEU A 915 -25.69 46.96 -3.47
CA LEU A 915 -25.71 48.20 -2.72
C LEU A 915 -27.02 48.25 -1.94
N ASP A 916 -26.96 48.22 -0.61
CA ASP A 916 -28.14 48.33 0.26
C ASP A 916 -28.12 49.70 0.97
N PHE A 917 -29.26 50.38 1.00
CA PHE A 917 -29.47 51.51 1.89
C PHE A 917 -30.19 50.97 3.12
N GLN A 918 -29.43 50.74 4.20
CA GLN A 918 -29.87 49.97 5.35
C GLN A 918 -30.79 50.77 6.28
N LYS A 919 -31.56 50.08 7.13
CA LYS A 919 -32.53 50.69 8.04
C LYS A 919 -31.89 51.63 9.08
N ASP A 920 -30.61 51.45 9.37
CA ASP A 920 -29.81 52.29 10.26
C ASP A 920 -29.32 53.59 9.60
N GLY A 921 -29.63 53.79 8.31
CA GLY A 921 -29.24 54.97 7.54
C GLY A 921 -27.88 54.87 6.85
N ASN A 922 -27.23 53.69 6.89
CA ASN A 922 -25.96 53.46 6.21
C ASN A 922 -26.17 52.99 4.76
N MET A 923 -25.31 53.42 3.84
CA MET A 923 -25.25 52.87 2.49
C MET A 923 -24.07 51.93 2.38
N VAL A 924 -24.31 50.65 2.09
CA VAL A 924 -23.31 49.58 2.20
C VAL A 924 -23.26 48.75 0.92
N ILE A 925 -22.07 48.55 0.37
CA ILE A 925 -21.82 47.55 -0.67
C ILE A 925 -21.53 46.23 0.02
N ILE A 926 -22.30 45.20 -0.32
CA ILE A 926 -22.25 43.88 0.31
C ILE A 926 -21.84 42.85 -0.73
N GLN A 927 -20.74 42.15 -0.47
CA GLN A 927 -20.29 40.98 -1.22
C GLN A 927 -20.68 39.71 -0.46
N ASN A 928 -21.55 38.87 -1.02
CA ASN A 928 -21.93 37.57 -0.42
C ASN A 928 -22.36 37.62 1.06
N GLY A 929 -22.94 38.75 1.50
CA GLY A 929 -23.37 38.97 2.89
C GLY A 929 -22.40 39.79 3.74
N ASN A 930 -21.16 39.99 3.27
CA ASN A 930 -20.13 40.78 3.94
C ASN A 930 -20.08 42.20 3.38
N GLY A 931 -20.18 43.21 4.25
CA GLY A 931 -20.02 44.61 3.84
C GLY A 931 -18.56 44.91 3.47
N ILE A 932 -18.31 45.35 2.25
CA ILE A 932 -16.96 45.63 1.73
C ILE A 932 -16.65 47.13 1.63
N TRP A 933 -17.70 47.97 1.64
CA TRP A 933 -17.59 49.43 1.63
C TRP A 933 -18.84 50.05 2.23
N TYR A 934 -18.72 51.20 2.89
CA TYR A 934 -19.85 51.89 3.49
C TYR A 934 -19.68 53.42 3.51
N SER A 935 -20.79 54.16 3.49
CA SER A 935 -20.82 55.63 3.50
C SER A 935 -20.46 56.26 4.85
N GLY A 936 -20.57 55.50 5.96
CA GLY A 936 -20.27 55.98 7.30
C GLY A 936 -21.42 56.75 7.98
N SER A 937 -22.63 56.70 7.39
CA SER A 937 -23.80 57.49 7.81
C SER A 937 -24.74 56.78 8.81
N HIS A 938 -24.30 55.64 9.38
CA HIS A 938 -25.08 54.85 10.34
C HIS A 938 -25.47 55.65 11.60
N TRP A 939 -26.74 55.49 12.03
CA TRP A 939 -27.36 56.10 13.23
C TRP A 939 -27.46 57.63 13.25
N ARG A 940 -27.37 58.28 12.08
CA ARG A 940 -27.43 59.76 11.97
C ARG A 940 -28.76 60.33 11.47
N GLY A 941 -29.83 59.54 11.50
CA GLY A 941 -31.18 59.99 11.14
C GLY A 941 -31.41 60.18 9.64
N ALA A 942 -30.75 59.38 8.81
CA ALA A 942 -30.90 59.44 7.35
C ALA A 942 -32.34 59.15 6.92
N MET A 943 -32.92 60.06 6.13
CA MET A 943 -34.31 59.97 5.65
C MET A 943 -34.40 59.32 4.26
N GLU A 944 -33.51 59.68 3.35
CA GLU A 944 -33.52 59.17 1.97
C GLU A 944 -32.12 59.18 1.33
N LEU A 945 -31.91 58.25 0.40
CA LEU A 945 -30.79 58.19 -0.53
C LEU A 945 -31.30 58.59 -1.92
N ARG A 946 -30.61 59.50 -2.61
CA ARG A 946 -31.12 60.08 -3.86
C ARG A 946 -30.05 60.19 -4.94
N PHE A 947 -30.39 59.79 -6.18
CA PHE A 947 -29.64 60.09 -7.40
C PHE A 947 -30.39 61.13 -8.25
N GLN A 948 -29.80 62.30 -8.44
CA GLN A 948 -30.42 63.47 -9.07
C GLN A 948 -30.02 63.65 -10.54
N LYS A 949 -30.82 64.44 -11.27
CA LYS A 949 -30.60 64.77 -12.69
C LYS A 949 -29.30 65.55 -12.93
N ASP A 950 -28.77 66.24 -11.92
CA ASP A 950 -27.50 66.96 -12.01
C ASP A 950 -26.27 66.04 -11.83
N GLY A 951 -26.49 64.72 -11.68
CA GLY A 951 -25.47 63.69 -11.52
C GLY A 951 -25.03 63.48 -10.07
N ASN A 952 -25.66 64.14 -9.09
CA ASN A 952 -25.29 63.98 -7.68
C ASN A 952 -25.95 62.76 -7.02
N PHE A 953 -25.19 62.06 -6.18
CA PHE A 953 -25.65 60.93 -5.38
C PHE A 953 -25.39 61.20 -3.89
N PHE A 954 -26.44 61.29 -3.07
CA PHE A 954 -26.31 61.74 -1.69
C PHE A 954 -27.37 61.16 -0.74
N ILE A 955 -27.04 61.19 0.56
CA ILE A 955 -27.90 60.83 1.69
C ILE A 955 -28.24 62.10 2.46
N ARG A 956 -29.53 62.31 2.79
CA ARG A 956 -29.96 63.48 3.57
C ARG A 956 -30.69 63.09 4.86
N THR A 957 -30.52 63.91 5.89
CA THR A 957 -31.12 63.74 7.23
C THR A 957 -32.20 64.79 7.53
N SER A 958 -32.24 65.88 6.74
CA SER A 958 -33.35 66.86 6.70
C SER A 958 -33.40 67.56 5.33
N PRO A 959 -34.48 68.27 4.94
CA PRO A 959 -34.58 68.99 3.66
C PRO A 959 -33.36 69.83 3.26
N ASP A 960 -32.67 70.41 4.25
CA ASP A 960 -31.55 71.33 4.02
C ASP A 960 -30.19 70.73 4.45
N HIS A 961 -30.12 69.46 4.84
CA HIS A 961 -28.90 68.83 5.36
C HIS A 961 -28.59 67.47 4.72
N ALA A 962 -27.47 67.40 3.98
CA ALA A 962 -26.91 66.17 3.41
C ALA A 962 -25.78 65.64 4.31
N GLU A 963 -25.88 64.38 4.73
CA GLU A 963 -24.92 63.72 5.62
C GLU A 963 -23.76 63.09 4.85
N TRP A 964 -24.01 62.62 3.63
CA TRP A 964 -23.01 62.04 2.75
C TRP A 964 -23.34 62.39 1.30
N SER A 965 -22.33 62.68 0.48
CA SER A 965 -22.48 63.05 -0.93
C SER A 965 -21.28 62.56 -1.72
N ALA A 966 -21.53 62.03 -2.93
CA ALA A 966 -20.51 61.72 -3.92
C ALA A 966 -19.82 62.98 -4.48
N ASN A 967 -20.39 64.17 -4.21
CA ASN A 967 -19.90 65.47 -4.68
C ASN A 967 -19.77 65.56 -6.20
N SER A 968 -20.61 64.82 -6.92
CA SER A 968 -20.61 64.69 -8.39
C SER A 968 -21.59 65.66 -9.08
N HIS A 969 -22.14 66.63 -8.34
CA HIS A 969 -23.08 67.62 -8.85
C HIS A 969 -22.48 68.46 -10.00
N GLY A 970 -23.29 68.74 -11.03
CA GLY A 970 -22.91 69.61 -12.14
C GLY A 970 -21.94 68.98 -13.17
N GLN A 971 -21.59 67.71 -13.02
CA GLN A 971 -20.66 66.99 -13.91
C GLN A 971 -21.35 66.13 -14.98
N GLY A 972 -22.67 66.18 -15.08
CA GLY A 972 -23.45 65.54 -16.15
C GLY A 972 -23.56 64.02 -16.02
N GLY A 973 -23.68 63.50 -14.79
CA GLY A 973 -23.86 62.07 -14.55
C GLY A 973 -25.18 61.54 -15.13
N GLU A 974 -25.10 60.50 -15.97
CA GLU A 974 -26.25 59.86 -16.63
C GLU A 974 -26.58 58.48 -16.03
N THR A 975 -25.57 57.77 -15.52
CA THR A 975 -25.72 56.35 -15.12
C THR A 975 -25.04 56.10 -13.77
N LEU A 976 -25.76 55.48 -12.82
CA LEU A 976 -25.21 54.90 -11.59
C LEU A 976 -25.10 53.38 -11.77
N PHE A 977 -23.89 52.83 -11.60
CA PHE A 977 -23.59 51.44 -11.96
C PHE A 977 -22.77 50.74 -10.87
N LEU A 978 -23.25 49.60 -10.36
CA LEU A 978 -22.50 48.73 -9.46
C LEU A 978 -21.81 47.64 -10.29
N GLN A 979 -20.49 47.74 -10.39
CA GLN A 979 -19.65 46.86 -11.21
C GLN A 979 -19.46 45.48 -10.56
N ASP A 980 -19.09 44.50 -11.38
CA ASP A 980 -18.86 43.11 -10.94
C ASP A 980 -17.62 42.92 -10.08
N ASP A 981 -16.81 43.97 -9.91
CA ASP A 981 -15.67 44.04 -8.99
C ASP A 981 -16.03 44.68 -7.63
N GLY A 982 -17.30 45.04 -7.43
CA GLY A 982 -17.78 45.66 -6.21
C GLY A 982 -17.61 47.18 -6.15
N ASN A 983 -17.22 47.85 -7.24
CA ASN A 983 -17.14 49.31 -7.33
C ASN A 983 -18.47 49.95 -7.74
N LEU A 984 -18.88 50.98 -7.01
CA LEU A 984 -20.03 51.80 -7.39
C LEU A 984 -19.54 53.04 -8.15
N VAL A 985 -19.98 53.20 -9.39
CA VAL A 985 -19.47 54.23 -10.30
C VAL A 985 -20.61 55.07 -10.86
N ILE A 986 -20.40 56.39 -10.95
CA ILE A 986 -21.25 57.30 -11.68
C ILE A 986 -20.56 57.65 -13.01
N HIS A 987 -21.25 57.44 -14.12
CA HIS A 987 -20.76 57.76 -15.47
C HIS A 987 -21.50 58.96 -16.07
N ALA A 988 -20.74 59.84 -16.73
CA ALA A 988 -21.21 60.86 -17.66
C ALA A 988 -21.37 60.26 -19.08
N PRO A 989 -22.02 60.96 -20.04
CA PRO A 989 -22.19 60.47 -21.41
C PRO A 989 -20.87 60.03 -22.03
N GLY A 990 -20.92 58.93 -22.81
CA GLY A 990 -19.73 58.27 -23.35
C GLY A 990 -18.99 57.39 -22.33
N ALA A 991 -19.65 56.94 -21.26
CA ALA A 991 -19.13 56.05 -20.22
C ALA A 991 -17.93 56.60 -19.41
N ARG A 992 -17.70 57.92 -19.44
CA ARG A 992 -16.64 58.56 -18.65
C ARG A 992 -17.00 58.53 -17.17
N ALA A 993 -16.24 57.81 -16.35
CA ALA A 993 -16.44 57.78 -14.90
C ALA A 993 -16.17 59.18 -14.31
N ILE A 994 -17.12 59.69 -13.52
CA ILE A 994 -17.03 60.98 -12.83
C ILE A 994 -16.96 60.84 -11.31
N TRP A 995 -17.31 59.67 -10.77
CA TRP A 995 -17.11 59.31 -9.36
C TRP A 995 -17.07 57.79 -9.22
N ALA A 996 -16.27 57.27 -8.28
CA ALA A 996 -16.20 55.87 -7.91
C ALA A 996 -16.07 55.71 -6.39
N SER A 997 -16.50 54.56 -5.83
CA SER A 997 -16.36 54.25 -4.41
C SER A 997 -14.99 53.69 -4.01
N ASP A 998 -14.14 53.34 -4.98
CA ASP A 998 -12.81 52.74 -4.80
C ASP A 998 -12.81 51.47 -3.93
N SER A 999 -13.88 50.68 -4.04
CA SER A 999 -14.12 49.48 -3.21
C SER A 999 -13.57 48.18 -3.82
N GLN A 1000 -12.71 48.26 -4.83
CA GLN A 1000 -12.12 47.11 -5.53
C GLN A 1000 -10.92 46.55 -4.73
N GLY A 1001 -10.94 45.25 -4.37
CA GLY A 1001 -9.74 44.52 -3.94
C GLY A 1001 -9.36 44.57 -2.46
N THR A 1002 -10.16 45.17 -1.58
CA THR A 1002 -9.98 45.06 -0.11
C THR A 1002 -10.84 43.93 0.45
N ALA A 1003 -10.34 42.69 0.37
CA ALA A 1003 -10.86 41.60 1.17
C ALA A 1003 -10.41 41.80 2.64
N VAL A 1004 -11.19 42.55 3.42
CA VAL A 1004 -11.05 42.50 4.87
C VAL A 1004 -11.98 41.40 5.37
N ALA A 1005 -11.54 40.14 5.28
CA ALA A 1005 -12.27 39.01 5.86
C ALA A 1005 -12.13 39.07 7.39
N TYR A 1006 -13.21 39.41 8.09
CA TYR A 1006 -13.30 39.30 9.54
C TYR A 1006 -13.84 37.91 9.93
N ASN A 1007 -13.14 37.21 10.84
CA ASN A 1007 -13.61 36.13 11.73
C ASN A 1007 -13.81 34.68 11.23
N THR A 1008 -12.87 34.07 10.49
CA THR A 1008 -12.86 32.59 10.32
C THR A 1008 -11.76 31.93 11.16
N LEU A 1009 -12.12 30.88 11.91
CA LEU A 1009 -11.21 30.11 12.74
C LEU A 1009 -10.53 29.00 11.93
N VAL A 1010 -9.23 28.78 12.14
CA VAL A 1010 -8.43 27.74 11.48
C VAL A 1010 -7.60 26.95 12.47
N ARG A 1011 -7.26 25.71 12.14
CA ARG A 1011 -6.22 24.91 12.81
C ARG A 1011 -5.05 24.70 11.85
N LEU A 1012 -3.83 24.75 12.37
CA LEU A 1012 -2.60 24.62 11.60
C LEU A 1012 -2.01 23.22 11.84
N LYS A 1013 -2.22 22.29 10.91
CA LYS A 1013 -1.78 20.88 11.02
C LYS A 1013 -0.48 20.63 10.28
N ASN A 1014 0.51 20.04 10.95
CA ASN A 1014 1.81 19.78 10.34
C ASN A 1014 1.77 18.59 9.36
N ARG A 1015 2.32 18.76 8.15
CA ARG A 1015 2.41 17.68 7.14
C ARG A 1015 3.31 16.51 7.57
N HIS A 1016 4.40 16.80 8.29
CA HIS A 1016 5.40 15.80 8.67
C HIS A 1016 5.02 15.02 9.95
N LYS A 1017 4.59 15.73 11.00
CA LYS A 1017 4.31 15.15 12.33
C LYS A 1017 2.81 14.93 12.61
N ASN A 1018 1.90 15.36 11.74
CA ASN A 1018 0.44 15.32 11.92
C ASN A 1018 -0.13 16.06 13.16
N GLY A 1019 0.69 16.78 13.92
CA GLY A 1019 0.26 17.57 15.09
C GLY A 1019 -0.22 18.99 14.74
N TYR A 1020 -1.02 19.59 15.61
CA TYR A 1020 -1.56 20.96 15.43
C TYR A 1020 -0.78 21.98 16.26
N ILE A 1021 -0.58 23.20 15.75
CA ILE A 1021 -0.03 24.30 16.56
C ILE A 1021 -1.05 24.70 17.65
N HIS A 1022 -0.62 24.71 18.91
CA HIS A 1022 -1.47 25.05 20.04
C HIS A 1022 -0.68 25.57 21.27
N ILE A 1023 -1.42 26.09 22.25
CA ILE A 1023 -0.86 26.68 23.49
C ILE A 1023 -1.39 26.04 24.79
N GLU A 1024 -1.92 24.80 24.71
CA GLU A 1024 -2.65 24.16 25.83
C GLU A 1024 -1.86 24.10 27.14
N ASN A 1025 -0.54 23.86 27.09
CA ASN A 1025 0.30 23.69 28.30
C ASN A 1025 1.27 24.87 28.55
N GLY A 1026 1.00 26.05 28.00
CA GLY A 1026 1.83 27.26 28.20
C GLY A 1026 2.60 27.66 26.93
N PRO A 1027 3.74 27.05 26.60
CA PRO A 1027 4.51 27.40 25.41
C PRO A 1027 3.80 26.93 24.13
N VAL A 1028 4.12 27.60 23.01
CA VAL A 1028 3.65 27.21 21.68
C VAL A 1028 4.30 25.88 21.31
N ARG A 1029 3.49 24.90 20.92
CA ARG A 1029 3.96 23.57 20.53
C ARG A 1029 3.08 22.99 19.43
N SER A 1030 3.56 21.95 18.77
CA SER A 1030 2.81 21.18 17.80
C SER A 1030 2.67 19.74 18.29
N SER A 1031 1.44 19.29 18.56
CA SER A 1031 1.17 17.91 18.99
C SER A 1031 -0.28 17.52 18.71
N ASN A 1032 -0.64 16.25 18.95
CA ASN A 1032 -2.02 15.80 18.86
C ASN A 1032 -2.84 16.41 20.00
N ILE A 1033 -3.95 17.06 19.65
CA ILE A 1033 -4.87 17.70 20.59
C ILE A 1033 -6.30 17.52 20.09
N GLY A 1034 -7.27 17.48 21.01
CA GLY A 1034 -8.68 17.33 20.68
C GLY A 1034 -9.16 18.40 19.69
N LEU A 1035 -9.88 17.97 18.66
CA LEU A 1035 -10.32 18.81 17.53
C LEU A 1035 -11.15 20.04 17.95
N GLY A 1036 -11.81 19.99 19.11
CA GLY A 1036 -12.58 21.09 19.70
C GLY A 1036 -11.80 22.01 20.66
N ALA A 1037 -10.52 21.77 20.91
CA ALA A 1037 -9.73 22.56 21.85
C ALA A 1037 -9.52 23.99 21.32
N HIS A 1038 -10.00 25.01 22.05
CA HIS A 1038 -9.84 26.41 21.63
C HIS A 1038 -8.36 26.85 21.53
N SER A 1039 -7.44 26.16 22.23
CA SER A 1039 -6.02 26.47 22.22
C SER A 1039 -5.32 26.17 20.89
N CYS A 1040 -5.91 25.32 20.03
CA CYS A 1040 -5.40 24.97 18.71
C CYS A 1040 -6.08 25.71 17.55
N GLN A 1041 -6.96 26.66 17.88
CA GLN A 1041 -7.76 27.41 16.91
C GLN A 1041 -7.25 28.85 16.81
N TRP A 1042 -7.08 29.32 15.59
CA TRP A 1042 -6.42 30.58 15.26
C TRP A 1042 -7.28 31.42 14.32
N ILE A 1043 -7.16 32.74 14.41
CA ILE A 1043 -7.76 33.70 13.49
C ILE A 1043 -6.61 34.30 12.70
N ILE A 1044 -6.67 34.22 11.37
CA ILE A 1044 -5.72 34.88 10.49
C ILE A 1044 -6.34 36.22 10.09
N GLU A 1045 -5.78 37.32 10.58
CA GLU A 1045 -6.29 38.67 10.33
C GLU A 1045 -5.27 39.53 9.56
N PRO A 1046 -5.71 40.49 8.73
CA PRO A 1046 -4.79 41.39 8.04
C PRO A 1046 -3.94 42.19 9.03
N SER A 1047 -2.64 42.33 8.76
CA SER A 1047 -1.78 43.18 9.59
C SER A 1047 -2.03 44.69 9.37
N GLY A 1048 -2.73 45.04 8.27
CA GLY A 1048 -2.91 46.41 7.79
C GLY A 1048 -1.80 46.88 6.83
N GLU A 1049 -0.84 46.01 6.51
CA GLU A 1049 0.32 46.33 5.67
C GLU A 1049 0.60 45.21 4.65
N GLY A 1050 0.48 45.52 3.36
CA GLY A 1050 0.77 44.57 2.27
C GLY A 1050 0.00 43.25 2.36
N ASN A 1051 0.64 42.15 1.94
CA ASN A 1051 0.08 40.79 2.01
C ASN A 1051 0.37 40.09 3.36
N TYR A 1052 0.76 40.84 4.40
CA TYR A 1052 1.11 40.27 5.69
C TYR A 1052 -0.12 40.09 6.59
N VAL A 1053 -0.15 38.97 7.30
CA VAL A 1053 -1.20 38.60 8.25
C VAL A 1053 -0.67 38.51 9.68
N ARG A 1054 -1.57 38.56 10.66
CA ARG A 1054 -1.31 38.17 12.05
C ARG A 1054 -2.09 36.91 12.37
N ILE A 1055 -1.50 36.02 13.17
CA ILE A 1055 -2.12 34.75 13.57
C ILE A 1055 -2.47 34.83 15.06
N LYS A 1056 -3.75 35.01 15.36
CA LYS A 1056 -4.29 35.26 16.71
C LYS A 1056 -4.91 34.01 17.30
N ASN A 1057 -4.54 33.63 18.52
CA ASN A 1057 -5.12 32.48 19.20
C ASN A 1057 -6.55 32.77 19.68
N ARG A 1058 -7.50 31.87 19.40
CA ARG A 1058 -8.90 31.99 19.85
C ARG A 1058 -9.02 32.02 21.37
N TRP A 1059 -8.23 31.20 22.09
CA TRP A 1059 -8.40 31.00 23.53
C TRP A 1059 -7.90 32.17 24.36
N LYS A 1060 -6.73 32.73 24.01
CA LYS A 1060 -6.08 33.80 24.79
C LYS A 1060 -6.11 35.17 24.12
N GLY A 1061 -6.49 35.26 22.84
CA GLY A 1061 -6.46 36.51 22.07
C GLY A 1061 -5.05 37.05 21.80
N THR A 1062 -4.02 36.27 22.11
CA THR A 1062 -2.59 36.57 21.89
C THR A 1062 -2.15 36.13 20.48
N TYR A 1063 -0.99 36.60 20.02
CA TYR A 1063 -0.53 36.41 18.64
C TYR A 1063 0.76 35.61 18.58
N LEU A 1064 0.89 34.75 17.57
CA LEU A 1064 2.17 34.14 17.22
C LEU A 1064 3.16 35.21 16.80
N ASN A 1065 4.33 35.21 17.43
CA ASN A 1065 5.41 36.15 17.14
C ASN A 1065 6.79 35.56 17.50
N THR A 1066 7.85 36.27 17.13
CA THR A 1066 9.25 35.87 17.39
C THR A 1066 10.07 36.98 18.06
N GLU A 1067 9.43 37.86 18.85
CA GLU A 1067 10.10 39.05 19.43
C GLU A 1067 11.35 38.70 20.26
N ASN A 1068 11.30 37.63 21.06
CA ASN A 1068 12.38 37.20 21.95
C ASN A 1068 13.25 36.08 21.35
N ASP A 1069 13.54 36.14 20.05
CA ASP A 1069 14.33 35.16 19.28
C ASP A 1069 13.81 33.72 19.20
N GLY A 1070 12.73 33.37 19.91
CA GLY A 1070 12.02 32.09 19.84
C GLY A 1070 10.55 32.24 19.44
N LEU A 1071 9.95 31.18 18.89
CA LEU A 1071 8.53 31.17 18.55
C LEU A 1071 7.68 31.17 19.83
N GLN A 1072 6.83 32.18 19.98
CA GLN A 1072 5.99 32.39 21.16
C GLN A 1072 4.60 32.90 20.79
N CYS A 1073 3.68 32.93 21.77
CA CYS A 1073 2.33 33.45 21.60
C CYS A 1073 1.99 34.42 22.74
N THR A 1074 2.10 35.72 22.49
CA THR A 1074 1.97 36.79 23.51
C THR A 1074 1.10 37.94 23.03
N ALA A 1075 0.80 38.89 23.90
CA ALA A 1075 0.35 40.21 23.44
C ALA A 1075 1.47 40.86 22.59
N ILE A 1076 1.08 41.70 21.64
CA ILE A 1076 1.98 42.37 20.71
C ILE A 1076 1.57 43.85 20.60
N ASP A 1077 2.49 44.73 20.20
CA ASP A 1077 2.08 46.01 19.60
C ASP A 1077 1.75 45.79 18.12
N PRO A 1078 0.74 46.50 17.57
CA PRO A 1078 0.34 46.35 16.17
C PRO A 1078 1.49 46.60 15.17
N GLY A 1079 2.48 47.41 15.54
CA GLY A 1079 3.62 47.71 14.67
C GLY A 1079 4.65 46.58 14.52
N TRP A 1080 4.66 45.57 15.40
CA TRP A 1080 5.73 44.57 15.44
C TRP A 1080 5.78 43.70 14.19
N ASP A 1081 6.89 43.80 13.45
CA ASP A 1081 7.15 42.95 12.29
C ASP A 1081 7.40 41.49 12.69
N SER A 1082 7.80 41.25 13.95
CA SER A 1082 7.98 39.91 14.53
C SER A 1082 6.67 39.11 14.62
N ALA A 1083 5.53 39.78 14.58
CA ALA A 1083 4.19 39.20 14.63
C ALA A 1083 3.46 39.22 13.27
N LYS A 1084 4.15 39.63 12.20
CA LYS A 1084 3.63 39.66 10.83
C LYS A 1084 4.17 38.46 10.06
N TRP A 1085 3.26 37.76 9.38
CA TRP A 1085 3.53 36.51 8.69
C TRP A 1085 3.08 36.59 7.24
N GLU A 1086 3.77 35.85 6.38
CA GLU A 1086 3.42 35.65 5.00
C GLU A 1086 3.15 34.15 4.77
N LEU A 1087 2.06 33.84 4.08
CA LEU A 1087 1.62 32.46 3.83
C LEU A 1087 1.91 32.10 2.37
N TYR A 1088 2.80 31.11 2.17
CA TYR A 1088 3.19 30.62 0.86
C TYR A 1088 2.49 29.29 0.56
N GLU A 1089 1.66 29.25 -0.46
CA GLU A 1089 0.98 28.03 -0.90
C GLU A 1089 1.95 27.02 -1.50
N VAL A 1090 1.74 25.74 -1.18
CA VAL A 1090 2.51 24.58 -1.64
C VAL A 1090 1.53 23.47 -2.05
N ASP A 1091 1.64 23.02 -3.29
CA ASP A 1091 0.90 21.89 -3.87
C ASP A 1091 -0.64 21.97 -3.74
N GLY A 1092 -1.24 23.17 -3.70
CA GLY A 1092 -2.70 23.37 -3.67
C GLY A 1092 -3.39 23.00 -2.34
N LYS A 1093 -2.62 22.60 -1.32
CA LYS A 1093 -3.16 22.06 -0.06
C LYS A 1093 -2.44 22.56 1.19
N TYR A 1094 -1.13 22.79 1.12
CA TYR A 1094 -0.30 23.15 2.27
C TYR A 1094 0.20 24.59 2.18
N VAL A 1095 0.57 25.19 3.30
CA VAL A 1095 1.20 26.51 3.37
C VAL A 1095 2.50 26.47 4.16
N LYS A 1096 3.48 27.30 3.78
CA LYS A 1096 4.63 27.66 4.61
C LYS A 1096 4.39 29.02 5.26
N ILE A 1097 4.70 29.14 6.54
CA ILE A 1097 4.46 30.35 7.33
C ILE A 1097 5.81 31.05 7.56
N ARG A 1098 6.04 32.16 6.88
CA ARG A 1098 7.31 32.90 6.88
C ARG A 1098 7.20 34.19 7.68
N ASN A 1099 8.19 34.50 8.51
CA ASN A 1099 8.17 35.71 9.33
C ASN A 1099 8.58 36.95 8.52
N LYS A 1100 7.96 38.11 8.76
CA LYS A 1100 8.36 39.37 8.10
C LYS A 1100 9.69 39.91 8.62
N TRP A 1101 9.88 39.92 9.93
CA TRP A 1101 11.09 40.50 10.56
C TRP A 1101 12.35 39.71 10.21
N LYS A 1102 12.25 38.38 10.15
CA LYS A 1102 13.31 37.47 9.72
C LYS A 1102 12.83 36.64 8.53
N SER A 1103 12.97 37.20 7.34
CA SER A 1103 12.39 36.69 6.08
C SER A 1103 13.01 35.38 5.58
N ASP A 1104 14.10 34.91 6.20
CA ASP A 1104 14.73 33.60 5.99
C ASP A 1104 14.16 32.50 6.91
N ARG A 1105 13.30 32.84 7.87
CA ARG A 1105 12.78 31.90 8.88
C ARG A 1105 11.34 31.49 8.66
N TYR A 1106 11.07 30.21 8.89
CA TYR A 1106 9.76 29.58 8.74
C TYR A 1106 9.38 28.84 10.01
N ILE A 1107 8.08 28.78 10.32
CA ILE A 1107 7.58 27.90 11.39
C ILE A 1107 7.68 26.45 10.93
N HIS A 1108 8.44 25.61 11.64
CA HIS A 1108 8.60 24.19 11.32
C HIS A 1108 8.68 23.29 12.57
N HIS A 1109 8.43 22.00 12.39
CA HIS A 1109 8.47 20.98 13.45
C HIS A 1109 9.20 19.71 12.97
N GLU A 1110 10.49 19.59 13.31
CA GLU A 1110 11.38 18.50 12.85
C GLU A 1110 11.78 17.55 14.00
N TRP A 1111 12.54 18.05 14.99
CA TRP A 1111 13.15 17.26 16.07
C TRP A 1111 12.38 17.34 17.40
N GLU A 1112 11.06 17.14 17.37
CA GLU A 1112 10.16 17.26 18.54
C GLU A 1112 10.06 18.69 19.14
N ILE A 1113 10.64 19.67 18.45
CA ILE A 1113 10.60 21.09 18.81
C ILE A 1113 9.87 21.84 17.71
N LEU A 1114 8.88 22.65 18.10
CA LEU A 1114 8.24 23.62 17.22
C LEU A 1114 9.01 24.94 17.33
N GLU A 1115 9.57 25.42 16.23
CA GLU A 1115 10.40 26.62 16.22
C GLU A 1115 10.27 27.41 14.92
N CYS A 1116 10.89 28.59 14.88
CA CYS A 1116 10.93 29.46 13.70
C CYS A 1116 12.40 29.71 13.30
N GLN A 1117 12.92 28.91 12.36
CA GLN A 1117 14.31 28.96 11.90
C GLN A 1117 14.42 28.83 10.37
N THR A 1118 15.65 28.89 9.86
CA THR A 1118 15.97 28.57 8.47
C THR A 1118 15.75 27.08 8.21
N ILE A 1119 15.12 26.75 7.08
CA ILE A 1119 14.83 25.37 6.67
C ILE A 1119 15.54 25.06 5.35
N GLU A 1120 15.87 23.78 5.11
CA GLU A 1120 16.34 23.35 3.79
C GLU A 1120 15.16 23.27 2.80
N GLN A 1121 15.48 23.31 1.50
CA GLN A 1121 14.46 23.15 0.47
C GLN A 1121 13.85 21.74 0.52
N GLY A 1122 12.51 21.68 0.49
CA GLY A 1122 11.75 20.42 0.41
C GLY A 1122 11.31 19.84 1.76
N TRP A 1123 11.74 20.38 2.90
CA TRP A 1123 11.34 19.85 4.21
C TRP A 1123 9.81 19.94 4.44
N PHE A 1124 9.17 18.80 4.67
CA PHE A 1124 7.74 18.72 4.98
C PHE A 1124 7.41 19.25 6.37
N SER A 1125 8.38 19.36 7.27
CA SER A 1125 8.19 19.89 8.63
C SER A 1125 7.77 21.35 8.68
N ALA A 1126 8.01 22.13 7.61
CA ALA A 1126 7.59 23.53 7.49
C ALA A 1126 6.25 23.72 6.76
N GLN A 1127 5.58 22.62 6.37
CA GLN A 1127 4.34 22.66 5.60
C GLN A 1127 3.13 22.39 6.51
N TRP A 1128 2.14 23.28 6.45
CA TRP A 1128 0.98 23.30 7.32
C TRP A 1128 -0.31 23.25 6.51
N GLU A 1129 -1.24 22.37 6.85
CA GLU A 1129 -2.59 22.35 6.31
C GLU A 1129 -3.46 23.31 7.13
N LEU A 1130 -4.18 24.23 6.44
CA LEU A 1130 -5.15 25.13 7.06
C LEU A 1130 -6.51 24.42 7.12
N GLU A 1131 -6.83 23.84 8.28
CA GLU A 1131 -8.15 23.24 8.49
C GLU A 1131 -9.11 24.29 9.04
N TYR A 1132 -10.07 24.74 8.22
CA TYR A 1132 -11.10 25.68 8.64
C TYR A 1132 -12.06 25.03 9.64
N VAL A 1133 -12.38 25.77 10.71
CA VAL A 1133 -13.31 25.35 11.76
C VAL A 1133 -14.64 26.03 11.49
N GLU A 1134 -15.69 25.23 11.28
CA GLU A 1134 -17.08 25.68 11.13
C GLU A 1134 -17.64 26.33 12.42
#